data_AF-A0A671XW45-F1
#
_entry.id   AF-A0A671XW45-F1
#
_cell.length_a   1.000
_cell.length_b   1.000
_cell.length_c   1.000
_cell.angle_alpha   90.00
_cell.angle_beta   90.00
_cell.angle_gamma   90.00
#
_symmetry.space_group_name_H-M   'P 1'
#
loop_
_entity.id
_entity.type
_entity.pdbx_description
1 polymer ?
#
loop_
_entity_poly.entity_id
_entity_poly.type
_entity_poly.pdbx_seq_one_letter_code
_entity_poly.pdbx_strand_id
1 'polypeptide(L)'
;MAENKQQRKGSRGSDRSSSHTCLWSMGTTASAAPQPVSVASPLESVHVNGMADSRQSLSMSPFQTVNIHNNKAKSIITNKVAPVVITYNCRQEFQIHDDILKTNYKVGRISDAMPEHYLVQGEYFMVQDVYGKADVLNTAGSYGAPNFRQVKGSYPLYGMGQPSLNGFRQVLQRLQAQGHEEVIFFCVREEPVVFLHKDDDFVPYTPRRKENLHENLHGLEKEELVESLELTVRKELHDFAKLNENVFYVYNDIEFFKDEPQKISITCEEDIHVTEEVYKRPMFTMPAYRYYRLPLPMEGAPLEEDFDAFVNILRESTSLSLGHDASRRLPALLFSCQVGVGRTNLAMILGTLVMNRLRGDSQPAPQVEEAAASEPKPVFRVIQSLINKLPNGPQVMEEVDQAIALCSEMHNIKEAIYENKSKLEGIGEDYQIQGSSTKDYFLNRTMQSLERYFYLIVFNAYLHEQYPLAFMSNFSQWMCCHAGLYRLLACMDLSELSAPAELVTRGARVLVADECLALDVLSTVKEMKAVNFRRVPKMPIYGVAQPTSEATGAVLAHLTDEKRKHSHVLWVNLQEELVLEGNGQIFTPREPSCLDQHIPIPSSDPQLIEKLETSLKEEILRAQKWLEVTLEQEKQMKMFKSCLTVQEIFNQHKSSHQGLVYKRIPLPDCCAPREEEFDKLLEATKSALAEDSRSAFVFNCSNGKGRTTTAMVVSILTLWHFNGFPEFADDEIVSVPDAKYTKGEFEVVMQLVRLLPDGHRMKREVDMALDSVSETMTPMHYHLREVIISTYRQIKSGKTERECQQLLLRSLQYLERYMYLILFNTYLHLEKKNSWQRSFTLWMEQVAARAGVYDILNQLGFSEFENPRDTPLARLRCRWQRQNILSLPFRGEFI
;
A
#
# COMPACT_ATOMS: atom_id res chain seq x y z
N MET A 1 24.95 35.35 58.30
CA MET A 1 25.36 36.77 58.20
C MET A 1 25.48 37.07 56.72
N ALA A 2 24.87 38.08 56.11
CA ALA A 2 23.78 39.00 56.49
C ALA A 2 22.88 39.12 55.22
N GLU A 3 21.54 39.25 55.28
CA GLU A 3 20.79 40.48 55.57
C GLU A 3 21.28 41.75 54.82
N ASN A 4 20.42 42.59 54.21
CA ASN A 4 19.01 42.46 53.78
C ASN A 4 18.55 43.70 52.96
N LYS A 5 17.42 43.63 52.23
CA LYS A 5 16.50 44.78 51.91
C LYS A 5 17.06 45.90 50.96
N GLN A 6 16.29 46.80 50.31
CA GLN A 6 14.82 47.00 50.17
C GLN A 6 14.40 47.87 48.95
N GLN A 7 13.27 47.53 48.29
CA GLN A 7 12.10 48.38 47.85
C GLN A 7 12.31 49.74 47.11
N ARG A 8 11.43 50.29 46.22
CA ARG A 8 10.04 50.10 45.67
C ARG A 8 10.01 50.83 44.29
N LYS A 9 8.98 50.90 43.41
CA LYS A 9 7.53 50.53 43.31
C LYS A 9 7.31 49.84 41.92
N GLY A 10 6.24 49.87 41.09
CA GLY A 10 4.86 50.44 41.04
C GLY A 10 4.67 51.56 39.99
N SER A 11 3.83 51.49 38.93
CA SER A 11 2.85 50.45 38.51
C SER A 11 2.18 50.68 37.12
N ARG A 12 1.83 49.59 36.38
CA ARG A 12 0.78 49.41 35.33
C ARG A 12 0.83 50.20 33.99
N GLY A 13 0.54 49.53 32.85
CA GLY A 13 0.08 50.15 31.58
C GLY A 13 0.33 49.34 30.29
N SER A 14 -0.71 48.73 29.71
CA SER A 14 -0.76 47.78 28.57
C SER A 14 -0.39 48.26 27.15
N ASP A 15 0.10 47.32 26.32
CA ASP A 15 -0.18 47.07 24.88
C ASP A 15 0.05 48.14 23.76
N ARG A 16 0.90 47.82 22.77
CA ARG A 16 0.56 47.35 21.37
C ARG A 16 1.59 47.72 20.26
N SER A 17 1.62 46.86 19.24
CA SER A 17 2.09 47.07 17.84
C SER A 17 3.59 47.15 17.51
N SER A 18 3.94 46.59 16.34
CA SER A 18 5.27 46.55 15.71
C SER A 18 5.14 46.71 14.19
N SER A 19 6.16 47.24 13.51
CA SER A 19 6.12 47.50 12.05
C SER A 19 7.51 47.72 11.43
N HIS A 20 7.55 47.69 10.08
CA HIS A 20 8.61 48.14 9.15
C HIS A 20 9.76 47.17 8.74
N THR A 21 9.50 46.51 7.62
CA THR A 21 10.32 46.34 6.39
C THR A 21 11.71 47.00 6.25
N CYS A 22 12.60 46.33 5.50
CA CYS A 22 13.67 46.96 4.70
C CYS A 22 14.00 46.13 3.43
N LEU A 23 14.39 46.80 2.33
CA LEU A 23 14.97 46.21 1.11
C LEU A 23 16.50 46.27 1.15
N TRP A 24 17.19 45.46 0.32
CA TRP A 24 18.58 45.71 -0.14
C TRP A 24 18.79 45.27 -1.61
N SER A 25 19.87 45.71 -2.26
CA SER A 25 20.10 45.59 -3.72
C SER A 25 21.58 45.39 -4.10
N MET A 26 21.87 45.20 -5.40
CA MET A 26 23.16 44.73 -5.97
C MET A 26 24.33 45.74 -6.00
N GLY A 27 25.57 45.24 -6.20
CA GLY A 27 26.77 46.00 -6.61
C GLY A 27 27.96 45.11 -7.02
N THR A 28 28.87 45.55 -7.91
CA THR A 28 29.90 44.71 -8.59
C THR A 28 31.26 45.40 -8.88
N THR A 29 32.36 44.61 -8.98
CA THR A 29 33.70 44.89 -9.59
C THR A 29 34.45 43.53 -9.74
N ALA A 30 35.16 43.11 -10.80
CA ALA A 30 36.23 43.67 -11.68
C ALA A 30 37.64 43.72 -11.01
N SER A 31 38.80 43.43 -11.65
CA SER A 31 39.21 42.73 -12.91
C SER A 31 40.77 42.62 -12.98
N ALA A 32 41.40 41.58 -13.58
CA ALA A 32 42.86 41.54 -13.90
C ALA A 32 43.35 40.41 -14.86
N ALA A 33 44.41 40.68 -15.64
CA ALA A 33 45.26 39.80 -16.50
C ALA A 33 46.61 40.55 -16.80
N PRO A 34 47.73 39.99 -17.37
CA PRO A 34 47.85 39.00 -18.47
C PRO A 34 49.08 38.02 -18.45
N GLN A 35 49.49 37.54 -19.65
CA GLN A 35 50.48 36.52 -20.12
C GLN A 35 52.00 36.87 -19.90
N PRO A 36 53.09 36.16 -20.41
CA PRO A 36 53.17 35.17 -21.53
C PRO A 36 54.29 34.04 -21.64
N VAL A 37 54.03 33.09 -22.58
CA VAL A 37 54.93 32.43 -23.59
C VAL A 37 55.93 31.26 -23.29
N SER A 38 55.92 30.34 -24.28
CA SER A 38 56.50 29.02 -24.57
C SER A 38 58.02 28.83 -24.81
N VAL A 39 58.50 27.56 -24.78
CA VAL A 39 59.56 26.93 -25.64
C VAL A 39 59.24 25.41 -25.80
N ALA A 40 59.80 24.66 -26.79
CA ALA A 40 59.53 23.23 -27.02
C ALA A 40 60.69 22.37 -27.60
N SER A 41 60.67 21.05 -27.31
CA SER A 41 61.16 19.90 -28.16
C SER A 41 62.69 19.69 -28.39
N PRO A 42 63.20 18.58 -29.02
CA PRO A 42 62.73 17.17 -29.22
C PRO A 42 63.85 16.05 -29.09
N LEU A 43 63.58 14.81 -29.60
CA LEU A 43 64.48 13.64 -29.90
C LEU A 43 65.03 12.83 -28.69
N GLU A 44 65.35 11.51 -28.66
CA GLU A 44 65.32 10.24 -29.46
C GLU A 44 66.07 9.17 -28.56
N SER A 45 66.21 7.83 -28.76
CA SER A 45 65.78 6.78 -29.72
C SER A 45 66.06 5.34 -29.14
N VAL A 46 65.80 4.25 -29.92
CA VAL A 46 66.20 2.80 -29.72
C VAL A 46 65.38 2.00 -28.65
N HIS A 47 64.51 1.00 -28.97
CA HIS A 47 64.67 -0.40 -29.48
C HIS A 47 65.25 -1.42 -28.44
N VAL A 48 64.86 -2.72 -28.34
CA VAL A 48 64.58 -3.80 -29.34
C VAL A 48 63.60 -4.89 -28.81
N ASN A 49 62.73 -5.45 -29.68
CA ASN A 49 61.95 -6.73 -29.70
C ASN A 49 61.12 -7.25 -28.47
N GLY A 50 59.97 -7.92 -28.69
CA GLY A 50 59.19 -8.07 -29.94
C GLY A 50 58.09 -9.16 -29.98
N MET A 51 57.06 -8.92 -30.81
CA MET A 51 56.01 -9.83 -31.37
C MET A 51 55.07 -10.60 -30.43
N ALA A 52 53.81 -10.93 -30.78
CA ALA A 52 52.78 -10.40 -31.72
C ALA A 52 51.45 -11.09 -31.31
N ASP A 53 50.26 -10.47 -31.28
CA ASP A 53 49.34 -10.15 -32.40
C ASP A 53 48.02 -9.61 -31.78
N SER A 54 47.07 -8.95 -32.43
CA SER A 54 47.10 -8.07 -33.62
C SER A 54 45.72 -7.39 -33.79
N ARG A 55 45.65 -6.06 -33.62
CA ARG A 55 44.71 -5.12 -34.30
C ARG A 55 44.89 -3.68 -33.81
N GLN A 56 45.35 -2.81 -34.69
CA GLN A 56 45.32 -1.36 -34.51
C GLN A 56 44.17 -0.76 -35.31
N SER A 57 43.60 0.34 -34.83
CA SER A 57 43.16 1.45 -35.68
C SER A 57 42.96 2.72 -34.86
N LEU A 58 43.89 3.67 -34.99
CA LEU A 58 43.63 5.07 -34.65
C LEU A 58 43.10 5.78 -35.90
N SER A 59 41.95 6.44 -35.78
CA SER A 59 41.51 7.42 -36.77
C SER A 59 40.80 8.57 -36.07
N MET A 60 41.51 9.70 -35.91
CA MET A 60 40.87 10.98 -35.65
C MET A 60 40.12 11.40 -36.92
N SER A 61 38.81 11.59 -36.84
CA SER A 61 37.99 12.22 -37.87
C SER A 61 37.41 13.55 -37.35
N PRO A 62 37.15 14.54 -38.22
CA PRO A 62 36.90 15.92 -37.79
C PRO A 62 35.47 16.14 -37.30
N PHE A 63 35.26 17.25 -36.58
CA PHE A 63 33.94 17.81 -36.31
C PHE A 63 33.12 17.90 -37.61
N GLN A 64 32.01 17.16 -37.69
CA GLN A 64 31.06 17.29 -38.79
C GLN A 64 30.46 18.70 -38.75
N THR A 65 30.71 19.48 -39.80
CA THR A 65 30.10 20.80 -39.95
C THR A 65 28.65 20.61 -40.39
N VAL A 66 27.70 21.13 -39.62
CA VAL A 66 26.26 21.02 -39.92
C VAL A 66 25.99 21.64 -41.30
N ASN A 67 25.52 20.82 -42.24
CA ASN A 67 25.36 21.21 -43.63
C ASN A 67 24.01 21.93 -43.84
N ILE A 68 23.89 23.13 -43.28
CA ILE A 68 22.70 23.98 -43.39
C ILE A 68 22.43 24.28 -44.87
N HIS A 69 21.22 23.97 -45.36
CA HIS A 69 20.85 24.22 -46.75
C HIS A 69 21.06 25.68 -47.16
N ASN A 70 22.01 25.90 -48.08
CA ASN A 70 22.32 27.21 -48.63
C ASN A 70 21.10 27.82 -49.35
N ASN A 71 20.63 28.98 -48.86
CA ASN A 71 20.14 30.12 -49.68
C ASN A 71 19.57 31.33 -48.88
N LYS A 72 19.47 31.30 -47.54
CA LYS A 72 18.82 32.40 -46.77
C LYS A 72 19.54 32.94 -45.51
N ALA A 73 20.76 32.47 -45.20
CA ALA A 73 21.50 32.92 -44.01
C ALA A 73 22.77 33.71 -44.38
N LYS A 74 23.20 34.61 -43.49
CA LYS A 74 24.52 35.26 -43.54
C LYS A 74 25.15 35.13 -42.15
N SER A 75 26.24 34.39 -42.04
CA SER A 75 26.76 33.92 -40.76
C SER A 75 27.43 35.03 -39.94
N ILE A 76 27.04 35.12 -38.67
CA ILE A 76 27.78 35.78 -37.59
C ILE A 76 27.71 34.81 -36.41
N ILE A 77 28.86 34.48 -35.81
CA ILE A 77 28.96 33.54 -34.68
C ILE A 77 29.55 34.29 -33.49
N THR A 78 28.89 34.24 -32.32
CA THR A 78 29.41 34.86 -31.09
C THR A 78 29.24 33.98 -29.86
N ASN A 79 30.37 33.76 -29.19
CA ASN A 79 30.57 33.13 -27.87
C ASN A 79 30.21 31.63 -27.71
N LYS A 80 30.93 30.96 -26.80
CA LYS A 80 30.94 29.49 -26.60
C LYS A 80 29.79 28.94 -25.74
N VAL A 81 28.73 29.70 -25.50
CA VAL A 81 27.70 29.38 -24.49
C VAL A 81 26.32 29.14 -25.10
N ALA A 82 25.97 29.87 -26.16
CA ALA A 82 24.80 29.61 -27.00
C ALA A 82 25.07 30.20 -28.39
N PRO A 83 25.14 29.40 -29.46
CA PRO A 83 25.28 29.92 -30.83
C PRO A 83 24.01 30.68 -31.24
N VAL A 84 24.16 31.72 -32.05
CA VAL A 84 23.04 32.56 -32.54
C VAL A 84 23.10 32.65 -34.06
N VAL A 85 21.95 32.55 -34.73
CA VAL A 85 21.81 32.68 -36.18
C VAL A 85 20.81 33.79 -36.50
N ILE A 86 21.23 34.75 -37.32
CA ILE A 86 20.41 35.91 -37.71
C ILE A 86 20.01 35.78 -39.19
N THR A 87 18.74 36.03 -39.48
CA THR A 87 18.18 36.00 -40.84
C THR A 87 18.65 37.17 -41.70
N TYR A 88 18.60 37.02 -43.04
CA TYR A 88 19.10 38.01 -44.01
C TYR A 88 18.48 39.41 -43.88
N ASN A 89 17.30 39.55 -43.27
CA ASN A 89 16.61 40.84 -43.06
C ASN A 89 16.85 41.45 -41.66
N CYS A 90 17.65 40.80 -40.81
CA CYS A 90 17.92 41.18 -39.41
C CYS A 90 16.67 41.40 -38.53
N ARG A 91 15.55 40.71 -38.83
CA ARG A 91 14.30 40.76 -38.03
C ARG A 91 14.03 39.51 -37.20
N GLN A 92 14.77 38.43 -37.43
CA GLN A 92 14.65 37.19 -36.67
C GLN A 92 16.04 36.71 -36.26
N GLU A 93 16.17 36.41 -34.98
CA GLU A 93 17.34 35.90 -34.29
C GLU A 93 16.96 34.55 -33.69
N PHE A 94 17.73 33.51 -34.02
CA PHE A 94 17.54 32.15 -33.50
C PHE A 94 18.68 31.84 -32.55
N GLN A 95 18.37 31.62 -31.28
CA GLN A 95 19.32 31.08 -30.32
C GLN A 95 19.29 29.55 -30.43
N ILE A 96 20.44 28.94 -30.77
CA ILE A 96 20.55 27.49 -30.94
C ILE A 96 20.57 26.83 -29.57
N HIS A 97 19.38 26.51 -29.09
CA HIS A 97 19.14 25.56 -28.00
C HIS A 97 18.97 24.16 -28.58
N ASP A 98 20.01 23.68 -29.29
CA ASP A 98 20.10 22.26 -29.66
C ASP A 98 20.37 21.46 -28.37
N ASP A 99 19.29 21.06 -27.70
CA ASP A 99 19.25 19.76 -27.02
C ASP A 99 19.56 18.72 -28.10
N ILE A 100 20.85 18.42 -28.29
CA ILE A 100 21.35 17.57 -29.38
C ILE A 100 20.53 16.28 -29.38
N LEU A 101 19.73 16.10 -30.44
CA LEU A 101 18.81 14.97 -30.69
C LEU A 101 19.30 13.72 -29.98
N LYS A 102 18.61 13.34 -28.88
CA LYS A 102 19.10 12.38 -27.87
C LYS A 102 19.82 11.24 -28.58
N THR A 103 21.16 11.15 -28.44
CA THR A 103 22.02 10.34 -29.33
C THR A 103 21.83 8.83 -29.21
N ASN A 104 20.82 8.40 -28.46
CA ASN A 104 20.48 7.03 -28.07
C ASN A 104 19.00 6.71 -28.35
N TYR A 105 18.32 7.38 -29.31
CA TYR A 105 16.97 6.97 -29.73
C TYR A 105 16.98 5.51 -30.18
N LYS A 106 16.19 4.66 -29.52
CA LYS A 106 16.09 3.22 -29.83
C LYS A 106 15.12 2.99 -30.98
N VAL A 107 15.43 2.00 -31.80
CA VAL A 107 14.55 1.44 -32.83
C VAL A 107 14.21 -0.01 -32.48
N GLY A 108 13.12 -0.54 -33.02
CA GLY A 108 12.72 -1.93 -32.88
C GLY A 108 11.70 -2.38 -33.91
N ARG A 109 11.40 -3.68 -33.86
CA ARG A 109 10.43 -4.37 -34.72
C ARG A 109 9.69 -5.42 -33.88
N ILE A 110 8.43 -5.72 -34.20
CA ILE A 110 7.70 -6.80 -33.51
C ILE A 110 8.25 -8.17 -33.94
N SER A 111 8.38 -8.41 -35.25
CA SER A 111 8.95 -9.65 -35.82
C SER A 111 10.06 -9.35 -36.84
N ASP A 112 10.88 -10.35 -37.17
CA ASP A 112 11.99 -10.19 -38.11
C ASP A 112 11.55 -9.91 -39.56
N ALA A 113 10.27 -10.19 -39.88
CA ALA A 113 9.66 -9.90 -41.18
C ALA A 113 9.09 -8.47 -41.29
N MET A 114 9.06 -7.71 -40.18
CA MET A 114 8.52 -6.34 -40.13
C MET A 114 9.64 -5.30 -40.19
N PRO A 115 9.37 -4.10 -40.74
CA PRO A 115 10.33 -3.00 -40.73
C PRO A 115 10.66 -2.56 -39.30
N GLU A 116 11.88 -2.08 -39.13
CA GLU A 116 12.39 -1.53 -37.88
C GLU A 116 12.16 -0.02 -37.85
N HIS A 117 11.64 0.50 -36.74
CA HIS A 117 11.27 1.91 -36.59
C HIS A 117 11.52 2.42 -35.16
N TYR A 118 11.50 3.73 -34.96
CA TYR A 118 11.70 4.35 -33.65
C TYR A 118 10.63 3.91 -32.63
N LEU A 119 11.06 3.75 -31.38
CA LEU A 119 10.21 3.37 -30.25
C LEU A 119 9.97 4.57 -29.33
N VAL A 120 8.73 4.76 -28.91
CA VAL A 120 8.33 5.80 -27.96
C VAL A 120 8.91 5.48 -26.58
N GLN A 121 9.50 6.49 -25.92
CA GLN A 121 10.39 6.35 -24.74
C GLN A 121 11.53 5.32 -24.94
N GLY A 122 11.80 4.92 -26.18
CA GLY A 122 12.73 3.86 -26.52
C GLY A 122 12.26 2.43 -26.20
N GLU A 123 11.01 2.21 -25.76
CA GLU A 123 10.51 0.86 -25.43
C GLU A 123 9.16 0.51 -26.06
N TYR A 124 8.36 1.51 -26.42
CA TYR A 124 6.95 1.30 -26.74
C TYR A 124 6.61 1.42 -28.23
N PHE A 125 5.69 0.58 -28.67
CA PHE A 125 5.03 0.61 -29.97
C PHE A 125 3.68 1.32 -29.85
N MET A 126 3.29 2.14 -30.83
CA MET A 126 1.98 2.80 -30.83
C MET A 126 0.91 1.89 -31.45
N VAL A 127 -0.14 1.61 -30.69
CA VAL A 127 -1.24 0.70 -31.07
C VAL A 127 -2.57 1.44 -31.06
N GLN A 128 -3.42 1.19 -32.07
CA GLN A 128 -4.75 1.79 -32.17
C GLN A 128 -5.61 1.30 -31.00
N ASP A 129 -6.19 2.25 -30.28
CA ASP A 129 -6.66 1.98 -28.92
C ASP A 129 -7.94 1.11 -28.84
N VAL A 130 -8.72 1.12 -29.92
CA VAL A 130 -9.98 0.37 -30.08
C VAL A 130 -9.89 -0.52 -31.31
N TYR A 131 -9.89 -1.83 -31.08
CA TYR A 131 -10.00 -2.89 -32.08
C TYR A 131 -11.46 -3.35 -32.20
N GLY A 132 -11.88 -3.83 -33.37
CA GLY A 132 -13.30 -3.97 -33.72
C GLY A 132 -14.16 -4.91 -32.84
N LYS A 133 -13.55 -5.77 -32.01
CA LYS A 133 -14.27 -6.64 -31.05
C LYS A 133 -14.69 -5.91 -29.77
N ALA A 134 -14.24 -4.68 -29.55
CA ALA A 134 -14.38 -3.95 -28.29
C ALA A 134 -15.77 -3.31 -28.08
N ASP A 135 -16.49 -2.95 -29.15
CA ASP A 135 -17.81 -2.29 -29.10
C ASP A 135 -18.95 -3.32 -29.07
N VAL A 136 -19.13 -3.99 -27.93
CA VAL A 136 -20.16 -5.02 -27.72
C VAL A 136 -21.58 -4.48 -27.98
N LEU A 137 -21.85 -3.22 -27.61
CA LEU A 137 -23.16 -2.59 -27.86
C LEU A 137 -23.35 -2.09 -29.30
N ASN A 138 -22.33 -2.16 -30.17
CA ASN A 138 -22.36 -1.70 -31.56
C ASN A 138 -22.79 -0.22 -31.69
N THR A 139 -22.29 0.61 -30.78
CA THR A 139 -22.68 2.02 -30.60
C THR A 139 -21.75 3.02 -31.30
N ALA A 140 -20.53 2.63 -31.66
CA ALA A 140 -19.56 3.52 -32.31
C ALA A 140 -20.11 4.09 -33.64
N GLY A 141 -20.79 3.27 -34.45
CA GLY A 141 -21.38 3.69 -35.72
C GLY A 141 -22.71 4.47 -35.61
N SER A 142 -23.32 4.56 -34.43
CA SER A 142 -24.64 5.18 -34.23
C SER A 142 -24.69 6.29 -33.17
N TYR A 143 -23.67 6.37 -32.31
CA TYR A 143 -23.48 7.39 -31.26
C TYR A 143 -22.10 8.06 -31.33
N GLY A 144 -21.16 7.53 -32.12
CA GLY A 144 -19.79 8.05 -32.26
C GLY A 144 -18.78 7.49 -31.27
N ALA A 145 -19.20 6.69 -30.27
CA ALA A 145 -18.30 6.11 -29.26
C ALA A 145 -18.64 4.63 -28.97
N PRO A 146 -17.64 3.75 -28.74
CA PRO A 146 -17.86 2.38 -28.32
C PRO A 146 -18.61 2.27 -27.00
N ASN A 147 -19.43 1.23 -26.82
CA ASN A 147 -20.24 0.94 -25.63
C ASN A 147 -20.92 2.16 -24.96
N PHE A 148 -21.35 3.14 -25.76
CA PHE A 148 -22.03 4.35 -25.28
C PHE A 148 -23.42 4.01 -24.75
N ARG A 149 -23.63 4.25 -23.45
CA ARG A 149 -24.89 3.96 -22.76
C ARG A 149 -25.21 5.02 -21.70
N GLN A 150 -26.50 5.15 -21.39
CA GLN A 150 -26.98 5.88 -20.21
C GLN A 150 -27.24 4.88 -19.08
N VAL A 151 -26.97 5.26 -17.83
CA VAL A 151 -27.33 4.42 -16.68
C VAL A 151 -28.85 4.25 -16.59
N LYS A 152 -29.29 3.08 -16.12
CA LYS A 152 -30.72 2.81 -15.86
C LYS A 152 -31.23 3.78 -14.78
N GLY A 153 -32.54 4.05 -14.77
CA GLY A 153 -33.17 4.81 -13.69
C GLY A 153 -33.23 6.33 -13.85
N SER A 154 -33.18 6.86 -15.07
CA SER A 154 -33.42 8.29 -15.41
C SER A 154 -32.38 9.33 -14.96
N TYR A 155 -31.19 8.90 -14.52
CA TYR A 155 -30.10 9.85 -14.24
C TYR A 155 -29.42 10.33 -15.54
N PRO A 156 -29.00 11.61 -15.62
CA PRO A 156 -28.21 12.12 -16.74
C PRO A 156 -26.74 11.68 -16.58
N LEU A 157 -26.51 10.37 -16.62
CA LEU A 157 -25.21 9.77 -16.35
C LEU A 157 -24.92 8.72 -17.41
N TYR A 158 -23.75 8.83 -18.04
CA TYR A 158 -23.39 8.16 -19.28
C TYR A 158 -21.99 7.55 -19.19
N GLY A 159 -21.80 6.41 -19.85
CA GLY A 159 -20.51 5.75 -19.96
C GLY A 159 -20.21 5.32 -21.39
N MET A 160 -18.95 5.42 -21.80
CA MET A 160 -18.47 5.00 -23.12
C MET A 160 -17.03 4.47 -23.08
N GLY A 161 -16.61 3.83 -24.16
CA GLY A 161 -15.23 3.57 -24.51
C GLY A 161 -14.58 4.80 -25.16
N GLN A 162 -13.36 4.62 -25.66
CA GLN A 162 -12.56 5.68 -26.28
C GLN A 162 -13.09 6.01 -27.69
N PRO A 163 -13.61 7.24 -27.95
CA PRO A 163 -14.01 7.66 -29.30
C PRO A 163 -12.83 8.21 -30.11
N SER A 164 -13.06 8.44 -31.41
CA SER A 164 -12.26 9.40 -32.20
C SER A 164 -12.70 10.85 -31.91
N LEU A 165 -12.02 11.85 -32.48
CA LEU A 165 -12.41 13.25 -32.33
C LEU A 165 -13.80 13.53 -32.95
N ASN A 166 -14.08 13.07 -34.16
CA ASN A 166 -15.41 13.21 -34.77
C ASN A 166 -16.47 12.35 -34.05
N GLY A 167 -16.09 11.20 -33.51
CA GLY A 167 -16.94 10.40 -32.64
C GLY A 167 -17.36 11.13 -31.36
N PHE A 168 -16.40 11.76 -30.68
CA PHE A 168 -16.66 12.55 -29.47
C PHE A 168 -17.56 13.76 -29.75
N ARG A 169 -17.36 14.43 -30.88
CA ARG A 169 -18.24 15.54 -31.34
C ARG A 169 -19.69 15.08 -31.48
N GLN A 170 -19.95 13.88 -32.02
CA GLN A 170 -21.30 13.32 -32.15
C GLN A 170 -21.95 13.05 -30.78
N VAL A 171 -21.18 12.51 -29.82
CA VAL A 171 -21.65 12.30 -28.43
C VAL A 171 -22.10 13.62 -27.80
N LEU A 172 -21.27 14.68 -27.87
CA LEU A 172 -21.61 15.99 -27.30
C LEU A 172 -22.83 16.62 -27.97
N GLN A 173 -22.91 16.59 -29.30
CA GLN A 173 -24.08 17.07 -30.06
C GLN A 173 -25.36 16.33 -29.65
N ARG A 174 -25.27 15.02 -29.37
CA ARG A 174 -26.42 14.21 -28.95
C ARG A 174 -26.87 14.52 -27.52
N LEU A 175 -25.93 14.80 -26.61
CA LEU A 175 -26.26 15.26 -25.25
C LEU A 175 -26.94 16.65 -25.28
N GLN A 176 -26.44 17.57 -26.12
CA GLN A 176 -27.09 18.87 -26.35
C GLN A 176 -28.51 18.71 -26.94
N ALA A 177 -28.68 17.80 -27.91
CA ALA A 177 -29.99 17.51 -28.51
C ALA A 177 -30.99 16.85 -27.54
N GLN A 178 -30.52 16.21 -26.47
CA GLN A 178 -31.35 15.72 -25.35
C GLN A 178 -31.69 16.84 -24.34
N GLY A 179 -31.14 18.04 -24.50
CA GLY A 179 -31.38 19.20 -23.63
C GLY A 179 -30.55 19.20 -22.35
N HIS A 180 -29.34 18.63 -22.39
CA HIS A 180 -28.36 18.80 -21.31
C HIS A 180 -27.61 20.11 -21.49
N GLU A 181 -27.79 21.04 -20.55
CA GLU A 181 -27.17 22.38 -20.58
C GLU A 181 -25.73 22.36 -20.05
N GLU A 182 -25.46 21.53 -19.06
CA GLU A 182 -24.17 21.37 -18.39
C GLU A 182 -23.67 19.93 -18.58
N VAL A 183 -22.41 19.76 -18.96
CA VAL A 183 -21.80 18.45 -19.25
C VAL A 183 -20.45 18.36 -18.56
N ILE A 184 -20.25 17.36 -17.71
CA ILE A 184 -19.00 17.13 -16.99
C ILE A 184 -18.40 15.81 -17.50
N PHE A 185 -17.32 15.92 -18.25
CA PHE A 185 -16.63 14.79 -18.85
C PHE A 185 -15.42 14.34 -18.02
N PHE A 186 -15.38 13.06 -17.68
CA PHE A 186 -14.32 12.40 -16.94
C PHE A 186 -13.60 11.38 -17.85
N CYS A 187 -12.33 11.64 -18.16
CA CYS A 187 -11.45 10.62 -18.74
C CYS A 187 -10.81 9.82 -17.59
N VAL A 188 -11.26 8.57 -17.40
CA VAL A 188 -10.86 7.71 -16.28
C VAL A 188 -9.73 6.73 -16.63
N ARG A 189 -8.73 7.23 -17.35
CA ARG A 189 -7.58 6.47 -17.88
C ARG A 189 -6.29 6.83 -17.17
N GLU A 190 -5.54 5.82 -16.77
CA GLU A 190 -4.18 5.93 -16.19
C GLU A 190 -3.10 6.03 -17.28
N GLU A 191 -3.36 5.46 -18.46
CA GLU A 191 -2.44 5.38 -19.59
C GLU A 191 -2.47 6.63 -20.49
N PRO A 192 -1.33 7.07 -21.07
CA PRO A 192 -1.29 8.21 -21.99
C PRO A 192 -1.95 7.86 -23.33
N VAL A 193 -2.78 8.75 -23.86
CA VAL A 193 -3.45 8.62 -25.17
C VAL A 193 -3.09 9.79 -26.06
N VAL A 194 -2.68 9.51 -27.30
CA VAL A 194 -2.51 10.52 -28.35
C VAL A 194 -3.43 10.20 -29.52
N PHE A 195 -3.91 11.24 -30.20
CA PHE A 195 -4.77 11.10 -31.37
C PHE A 195 -3.99 11.53 -32.60
N LEU A 196 -3.87 10.63 -33.57
CA LEU A 196 -3.14 10.86 -34.81
C LEU A 196 -4.11 11.17 -35.95
N HIS A 197 -3.78 12.15 -36.79
CA HIS A 197 -4.57 12.47 -37.97
C HIS A 197 -4.57 11.27 -38.95
N LYS A 198 -5.77 10.83 -39.34
CA LYS A 198 -5.98 9.70 -40.24
C LYS A 198 -7.26 9.94 -41.05
N ASP A 199 -7.12 9.90 -42.36
CA ASP A 199 -8.17 10.26 -43.33
C ASP A 199 -8.73 11.68 -43.07
N ASP A 200 -9.94 11.82 -42.52
CA ASP A 200 -10.59 13.10 -42.16
C ASP A 200 -10.90 13.20 -40.63
N ASP A 201 -10.23 12.42 -39.79
CA ASP A 201 -10.45 12.35 -38.33
C ASP A 201 -9.13 12.25 -37.54
N PHE A 202 -9.23 12.37 -36.22
CA PHE A 202 -8.14 12.12 -35.28
C PHE A 202 -8.45 10.85 -34.48
N VAL A 203 -7.67 9.80 -34.73
CA VAL A 203 -7.88 8.43 -34.23
C VAL A 203 -6.98 8.15 -33.02
N PRO A 204 -7.49 7.56 -31.92
CA PRO A 204 -6.75 7.35 -30.69
C PRO A 204 -5.75 6.18 -30.77
N TYR A 205 -4.53 6.42 -30.29
CA TYR A 205 -3.43 5.47 -30.15
C TYR A 205 -2.83 5.52 -28.74
N THR A 206 -2.41 4.37 -28.22
CA THR A 206 -1.73 4.24 -26.92
C THR A 206 -0.39 3.50 -27.06
N PRO A 207 0.64 3.85 -26.28
CA PRO A 207 1.93 3.14 -26.27
C PRO A 207 1.78 1.78 -25.57
N ARG A 208 2.43 0.74 -26.12
CA ARG A 208 2.35 -0.65 -25.67
C ARG A 208 3.73 -1.31 -25.62
N ARG A 209 3.92 -2.26 -24.70
CA ARG A 209 5.13 -3.08 -24.60
C ARG A 209 5.14 -4.18 -25.66
N LYS A 210 6.31 -4.60 -26.14
CA LYS A 210 6.45 -5.67 -27.15
C LYS A 210 5.97 -7.02 -26.61
N GLU A 211 6.15 -7.24 -25.33
CA GLU A 211 5.90 -8.49 -24.62
C GLU A 211 4.40 -8.79 -24.50
N ASN A 212 3.56 -7.75 -24.42
CA ASN A 212 2.10 -7.86 -24.43
C ASN A 212 1.46 -6.58 -25.02
N LEU A 213 1.05 -6.64 -26.28
CA LEU A 213 0.47 -5.48 -26.99
C LEU A 213 -1.00 -5.22 -26.63
N HIS A 214 -1.69 -6.20 -26.02
CA HIS A 214 -3.10 -6.08 -25.63
C HIS A 214 -3.29 -5.30 -24.31
N GLU A 215 -2.27 -5.29 -23.46
CA GLU A 215 -2.24 -4.64 -22.13
C GLU A 215 -1.80 -3.18 -22.24
N ASN A 216 -2.33 -2.27 -21.40
CA ASN A 216 -1.94 -0.86 -21.47
C ASN A 216 -0.68 -0.63 -20.61
N LEU A 217 -0.15 0.59 -20.60
CA LEU A 217 0.79 0.97 -19.55
C LEU A 217 0.03 1.15 -18.23
N HIS A 218 0.47 0.45 -17.19
CA HIS A 218 -0.09 0.46 -15.84
C HIS A 218 1.00 0.80 -14.83
N GLY A 219 0.63 1.42 -13.72
CA GLY A 219 1.57 1.72 -12.62
C GLY A 219 2.72 2.68 -13.01
N LEU A 220 2.43 3.68 -13.84
CA LEU A 220 3.39 4.71 -14.24
C LEU A 220 3.94 5.49 -13.03
N GLU A 221 5.17 6.00 -13.15
CA GLU A 221 5.88 6.69 -12.06
C GLU A 221 5.14 7.96 -11.62
N LYS A 222 4.84 8.07 -10.32
CA LYS A 222 3.95 9.09 -9.75
C LYS A 222 4.51 10.52 -9.73
N GLU A 223 5.73 10.73 -10.21
CA GLU A 223 6.38 12.05 -10.24
C GLU A 223 5.94 12.90 -11.45
N GLU A 224 5.53 12.26 -12.55
CA GLU A 224 5.02 12.95 -13.74
C GLU A 224 3.51 12.78 -13.93
N LEU A 225 2.85 13.83 -14.41
CA LEU A 225 1.45 13.78 -14.84
C LEU A 225 1.33 13.02 -16.16
N VAL A 226 0.26 12.24 -16.34
CA VAL A 226 0.02 11.50 -17.58
C VAL A 226 -0.10 12.42 -18.80
N GLU A 227 -0.59 13.66 -18.60
CA GLU A 227 -0.60 14.72 -19.61
C GLU A 227 0.82 15.17 -20.02
N SER A 228 1.78 15.21 -19.10
CA SER A 228 3.21 15.48 -19.42
C SER A 228 3.80 14.35 -20.27
N LEU A 229 3.43 13.10 -19.96
CA LEU A 229 3.81 11.95 -20.77
C LEU A 229 3.18 12.02 -22.18
N GLU A 230 1.89 12.37 -22.30
CA GLU A 230 1.24 12.57 -23.61
C GLU A 230 1.92 13.66 -24.46
N LEU A 231 2.33 14.77 -23.85
CA LEU A 231 3.09 15.83 -24.52
C LEU A 231 4.49 15.33 -24.96
N THR A 232 5.15 14.51 -24.15
CA THR A 232 6.45 13.91 -24.47
C THR A 232 6.33 12.90 -25.61
N VAL A 233 5.30 12.05 -25.57
CA VAL A 233 4.95 11.11 -26.67
C VAL A 233 4.69 11.88 -27.96
N ARG A 234 3.90 12.97 -27.93
CA ARG A 234 3.68 13.83 -29.11
C ARG A 234 5.00 14.34 -29.70
N LYS A 235 5.87 14.90 -28.85
CA LYS A 235 7.16 15.42 -29.30
C LYS A 235 7.99 14.34 -29.97
N GLU A 236 8.13 13.17 -29.33
CA GLU A 236 8.89 12.04 -29.88
C GLU A 236 8.31 11.56 -31.22
N LEU A 237 6.99 11.41 -31.35
CA LEU A 237 6.36 10.98 -32.61
C LEU A 237 6.61 11.95 -33.77
N HIS A 238 6.55 13.25 -33.51
CA HIS A 238 6.83 14.31 -34.49
C HIS A 238 8.34 14.39 -34.86
N ASP A 239 9.23 14.25 -33.88
CA ASP A 239 10.68 14.19 -34.12
C ASP A 239 11.06 12.91 -34.91
N PHE A 240 10.49 11.75 -34.55
CA PHE A 240 10.68 10.48 -35.26
C PHE A 240 10.13 10.49 -36.69
N ALA A 241 8.98 11.13 -36.92
CA ALA A 241 8.44 11.30 -38.26
C ALA A 241 9.36 12.17 -39.13
N LYS A 242 9.89 13.29 -38.61
CA LYS A 242 10.87 14.13 -39.33
C LYS A 242 12.16 13.39 -39.68
N LEU A 243 12.61 12.46 -38.82
CA LEU A 243 13.75 11.59 -39.08
C LEU A 243 13.45 10.48 -40.13
N ASN A 244 12.19 10.27 -40.50
CA ASN A 244 11.72 9.21 -41.39
C ASN A 244 10.69 9.75 -42.42
N GLU A 245 11.10 10.73 -43.22
CA GLU A 245 10.34 11.27 -44.36
C GLU A 245 8.91 11.76 -44.05
N ASN A 246 8.69 12.32 -42.84
CA ASN A 246 7.38 12.71 -42.31
C ASN A 246 6.39 11.55 -42.16
N VAL A 247 6.89 10.34 -41.85
CA VAL A 247 6.09 9.12 -41.63
C VAL A 247 6.46 8.46 -40.30
N PHE A 248 5.45 8.06 -39.52
CA PHE A 248 5.60 7.18 -38.37
C PHE A 248 4.86 5.84 -38.60
N TYR A 249 5.26 4.79 -37.87
CA TYR A 249 4.70 3.44 -37.96
C TYR A 249 3.85 3.10 -36.73
N VAL A 250 2.62 2.65 -36.96
CA VAL A 250 1.66 2.27 -35.91
C VAL A 250 1.07 0.90 -36.21
N TYR A 251 0.37 0.31 -35.24
CA TYR A 251 -0.32 -0.98 -35.39
C TYR A 251 -1.81 -0.83 -35.13
N ASN A 252 -2.66 -1.27 -36.05
CA ASN A 252 -4.12 -1.24 -35.92
C ASN A 252 -4.70 -2.64 -35.64
N ASP A 253 -4.13 -3.69 -36.23
CA ASP A 253 -4.43 -5.10 -35.97
C ASP A 253 -3.28 -5.81 -35.25
N ILE A 254 -3.39 -5.98 -33.93
CA ILE A 254 -2.44 -6.74 -33.11
C ILE A 254 -2.79 -8.23 -32.97
N GLU A 255 -3.87 -8.70 -33.59
CA GLU A 255 -4.31 -10.10 -33.47
C GLU A 255 -3.82 -10.97 -34.63
N PHE A 256 -3.80 -10.41 -35.85
CA PHE A 256 -3.30 -11.10 -37.04
C PHE A 256 -2.17 -10.35 -37.77
N PHE A 257 -1.87 -9.11 -37.37
CA PHE A 257 -0.89 -8.22 -38.02
C PHE A 257 -1.12 -8.06 -39.53
N LYS A 258 -2.39 -8.08 -39.96
CA LYS A 258 -2.72 -8.04 -41.37
C LYS A 258 -2.43 -6.64 -41.93
N ASP A 259 -1.54 -6.59 -42.91
CA ASP A 259 -1.07 -5.37 -43.58
C ASP A 259 -0.35 -4.38 -42.61
N GLU A 260 0.29 -4.89 -41.55
CA GLU A 260 1.01 -4.12 -40.52
C GLU A 260 2.54 -4.13 -40.68
N PRO A 261 3.28 -3.12 -40.16
CA PRO A 261 2.79 -1.88 -39.56
C PRO A 261 2.25 -0.87 -40.57
N GLN A 262 1.20 -0.20 -40.16
CA GLN A 262 0.55 0.88 -40.90
C GLN A 262 1.33 2.19 -40.80
N LYS A 263 1.35 2.96 -41.90
CA LYS A 263 2.06 4.24 -42.02
C LYS A 263 1.10 5.40 -41.80
N ILE A 264 1.45 6.30 -40.87
CA ILE A 264 0.76 7.59 -40.68
C ILE A 264 1.74 8.70 -41.07
N SER A 265 1.28 9.70 -41.83
CA SER A 265 2.09 10.88 -42.11
C SER A 265 1.89 11.94 -41.03
N ILE A 266 2.99 12.51 -40.56
CA ILE A 266 3.04 13.54 -39.52
C ILE A 266 4.00 14.61 -40.04
N THR A 267 3.45 15.76 -40.39
CA THR A 267 4.14 16.88 -41.06
C THR A 267 4.33 18.07 -40.14
N CYS A 268 3.47 18.22 -39.13
CA CYS A 268 3.46 19.28 -38.13
C CYS A 268 3.04 18.71 -36.75
N GLU A 269 3.02 19.55 -35.71
CA GLU A 269 2.54 19.09 -34.38
C GLU A 269 1.02 19.00 -34.34
N GLU A 270 0.33 19.77 -35.18
CA GLU A 270 -1.13 19.80 -35.33
C GLU A 270 -1.71 18.51 -35.94
N ASP A 271 -0.87 17.65 -36.53
CA ASP A 271 -1.22 16.27 -36.94
C ASP A 271 -1.36 15.32 -35.72
N ILE A 272 -0.99 15.76 -34.50
CA ILE A 272 -1.05 14.99 -33.25
C ILE A 272 -1.76 15.81 -32.14
N HIS A 273 -2.87 15.30 -31.63
CA HIS A 273 -3.55 15.86 -30.45
C HIS A 273 -3.36 15.02 -29.19
N VAL A 274 -3.21 15.67 -28.03
CA VAL A 274 -3.22 15.02 -26.70
C VAL A 274 -4.63 15.01 -26.09
N THR A 275 -4.87 14.26 -25.00
CA THR A 275 -6.23 14.18 -24.40
C THR A 275 -6.76 15.52 -23.93
N GLU A 276 -5.92 16.37 -23.34
CA GLU A 276 -6.33 17.71 -22.93
C GLU A 276 -6.83 18.53 -24.12
N GLU A 277 -6.17 18.46 -25.27
CA GLU A 277 -6.57 19.21 -26.46
C GLU A 277 -7.89 18.69 -27.05
N VAL A 278 -8.07 17.37 -27.18
CA VAL A 278 -9.33 16.80 -27.67
C VAL A 278 -10.49 17.11 -26.74
N TYR A 279 -10.28 16.96 -25.42
CA TYR A 279 -11.36 16.98 -24.44
C TYR A 279 -11.61 18.33 -23.77
N LYS A 280 -10.67 19.28 -23.77
CA LYS A 280 -10.85 20.62 -23.16
C LYS A 280 -11.33 21.67 -24.16
N ARG A 281 -11.02 21.51 -25.46
CA ARG A 281 -11.48 22.43 -26.52
C ARG A 281 -13.02 22.64 -26.61
N PRO A 282 -13.92 21.70 -26.26
CA PRO A 282 -15.36 21.98 -26.21
C PRO A 282 -15.76 23.12 -25.26
N MET A 283 -14.94 23.49 -24.26
CA MET A 283 -15.20 24.65 -23.40
C MET A 283 -15.35 25.97 -24.18
N PHE A 284 -14.73 26.09 -25.37
CA PHE A 284 -14.86 27.28 -26.22
C PHE A 284 -16.21 27.39 -26.95
N THR A 285 -16.95 26.29 -27.10
CA THR A 285 -18.28 26.25 -27.75
C THR A 285 -19.41 25.92 -26.79
N MET A 286 -19.10 25.36 -25.63
CA MET A 286 -20.02 24.96 -24.57
C MET A 286 -19.53 25.53 -23.23
N PRO A 287 -19.94 26.76 -22.83
CA PRO A 287 -19.42 27.41 -21.61
C PRO A 287 -19.72 26.68 -20.29
N ALA A 288 -20.69 25.76 -20.29
CA ALA A 288 -21.04 24.88 -19.17
C ALA A 288 -20.53 23.42 -19.37
N TYR A 289 -19.59 23.21 -20.29
CA TYR A 289 -18.84 21.96 -20.37
C TYR A 289 -17.61 22.03 -19.46
N ARG A 290 -17.28 20.93 -18.75
CA ARG A 290 -16.02 20.75 -18.01
C ARG A 290 -15.36 19.43 -18.40
N TYR A 291 -14.03 19.42 -18.38
CA TYR A 291 -13.21 18.22 -18.57
C TYR A 291 -12.33 18.01 -17.35
N TYR A 292 -12.27 16.76 -16.87
CA TYR A 292 -11.36 16.30 -15.84
C TYR A 292 -10.69 14.98 -16.23
N ARG A 293 -9.39 14.89 -15.99
CA ARG A 293 -8.65 13.62 -15.97
C ARG A 293 -8.74 13.06 -14.54
N LEU A 294 -9.17 11.81 -14.41
CA LEU A 294 -9.34 11.14 -13.12
C LEU A 294 -8.90 9.67 -13.26
N PRO A 295 -7.58 9.39 -13.29
CA PRO A 295 -7.07 8.07 -13.59
C PRO A 295 -7.55 7.05 -12.54
N LEU A 296 -8.41 6.11 -12.95
CA LEU A 296 -8.85 5.00 -12.11
C LEU A 296 -8.06 3.73 -12.50
N PRO A 297 -7.69 2.86 -11.55
CA PRO A 297 -6.87 1.70 -11.84
C PRO A 297 -7.64 0.60 -12.58
N MET A 298 -6.98 -0.09 -13.53
CA MET A 298 -7.58 -1.22 -14.25
C MET A 298 -7.96 -2.39 -13.33
N GLU A 299 -7.19 -2.63 -12.27
CA GLU A 299 -7.40 -3.69 -11.27
C GLU A 299 -7.45 -3.13 -9.83
N GLY A 300 -8.11 -3.83 -8.90
CA GLY A 300 -8.32 -3.34 -7.52
C GLY A 300 -9.22 -2.10 -7.39
N ALA A 301 -9.39 -1.59 -6.18
CA ALA A 301 -10.15 -0.37 -5.89
C ALA A 301 -9.29 0.90 -6.03
N PRO A 302 -9.89 2.07 -6.39
CA PRO A 302 -9.18 3.34 -6.48
C PRO A 302 -8.47 3.70 -5.17
N LEU A 303 -7.39 4.47 -5.25
CA LEU A 303 -6.70 5.02 -4.10
C LEU A 303 -7.52 6.10 -3.41
N GLU A 304 -7.25 6.32 -2.13
CA GLU A 304 -7.94 7.31 -1.32
C GLU A 304 -7.74 8.74 -1.87
N GLU A 305 -6.61 9.01 -2.55
CA GLU A 305 -6.39 10.25 -3.32
C GLU A 305 -7.27 10.35 -4.59
N ASP A 306 -7.63 9.24 -5.22
CA ASP A 306 -8.51 9.24 -6.41
C ASP A 306 -9.95 9.61 -5.99
N PHE A 307 -10.38 9.11 -4.83
CA PHE A 307 -11.64 9.52 -4.19
C PHE A 307 -11.60 11.00 -3.77
N ASP A 308 -10.49 11.49 -3.21
CA ASP A 308 -10.31 12.91 -2.91
C ASP A 308 -10.40 13.78 -4.17
N ALA A 309 -9.73 13.39 -5.26
CA ALA A 309 -9.78 14.08 -6.54
C ALA A 309 -11.20 14.13 -7.10
N PHE A 310 -11.93 13.01 -7.06
CA PHE A 310 -13.35 12.96 -7.44
C PHE A 310 -14.21 13.90 -6.58
N VAL A 311 -14.05 13.85 -5.24
CA VAL A 311 -14.77 14.73 -4.30
C VAL A 311 -14.47 16.22 -4.52
N ASN A 312 -13.23 16.57 -4.84
CA ASN A 312 -12.85 17.95 -5.15
C ASN A 312 -13.61 18.46 -6.39
N ILE A 313 -13.73 17.64 -7.44
CA ILE A 313 -14.51 17.96 -8.65
C ILE A 313 -16.01 18.16 -8.34
N LEU A 314 -16.56 17.38 -7.40
CA LEU A 314 -17.92 17.57 -6.90
C LEU A 314 -18.08 18.90 -6.16
N ARG A 315 -17.10 19.26 -5.30
CA ARG A 315 -17.11 20.51 -4.51
C ARG A 315 -16.96 21.77 -5.39
N GLU A 316 -16.22 21.68 -6.50
CA GLU A 316 -16.12 22.76 -7.50
C GLU A 316 -17.40 22.91 -8.34
N SER A 317 -18.17 21.84 -8.50
CA SER A 317 -19.36 21.81 -9.33
C SER A 317 -20.60 22.32 -8.56
N THR A 318 -20.94 23.59 -8.74
CA THR A 318 -22.09 24.24 -8.06
C THR A 318 -23.43 23.54 -8.25
N SER A 319 -23.62 22.78 -9.33
CA SER A 319 -24.82 21.98 -9.61
C SER A 319 -24.80 20.58 -8.99
N LEU A 320 -23.70 20.15 -8.39
CA LEU A 320 -23.57 18.94 -7.58
C LEU A 320 -23.46 19.27 -6.07
N SER A 321 -23.40 20.55 -5.73
CA SER A 321 -23.19 21.08 -4.38
C SER A 321 -24.47 21.11 -3.52
N LEU A 322 -24.27 21.11 -2.20
CA LEU A 322 -25.35 21.22 -1.22
C LEU A 322 -26.12 22.55 -1.42
N GLY A 323 -27.43 22.46 -1.67
CA GLY A 323 -28.28 23.62 -1.98
C GLY A 323 -28.67 23.79 -3.46
N HIS A 324 -28.48 22.75 -4.28
CA HIS A 324 -29.04 22.69 -5.65
C HIS A 324 -30.54 23.02 -5.68
N ASP A 325 -30.91 24.07 -6.43
CA ASP A 325 -32.31 24.43 -6.67
C ASP A 325 -33.01 23.33 -7.49
N ALA A 326 -34.02 22.68 -6.91
CA ALA A 326 -34.75 21.57 -7.53
C ALA A 326 -35.49 21.91 -8.85
N SER A 327 -35.57 23.20 -9.24
CA SER A 327 -36.04 23.62 -10.56
C SER A 327 -34.98 23.52 -11.67
N ARG A 328 -33.70 23.41 -11.32
CA ARG A 328 -32.58 23.29 -12.28
C ARG A 328 -32.36 21.83 -12.72
N ARG A 329 -31.87 21.63 -13.95
CA ARG A 329 -31.46 20.31 -14.43
C ARG A 329 -30.10 19.92 -13.84
N LEU A 330 -30.00 18.67 -13.38
CA LEU A 330 -28.72 18.05 -13.00
C LEU A 330 -27.78 17.95 -14.22
N PRO A 331 -26.46 18.11 -14.04
CA PRO A 331 -25.50 18.07 -15.14
C PRO A 331 -25.35 16.65 -15.71
N ALA A 332 -25.07 16.56 -17.01
CA ALA A 332 -24.76 15.28 -17.65
C ALA A 332 -23.34 14.83 -17.29
N LEU A 333 -23.21 13.77 -16.50
CA LEU A 333 -21.92 13.17 -16.20
C LEU A 333 -21.57 12.14 -17.28
N LEU A 334 -20.43 12.30 -17.95
CA LEU A 334 -19.97 11.39 -19.01
C LEU A 334 -18.61 10.79 -18.64
N PHE A 335 -18.54 9.47 -18.54
CA PHE A 335 -17.32 8.73 -18.16
C PHE A 335 -16.73 7.96 -19.35
N SER A 336 -15.42 8.01 -19.55
CA SER A 336 -14.72 7.28 -20.62
C SER A 336 -13.44 6.61 -20.16
N CYS A 337 -13.24 5.35 -20.59
CA CYS A 337 -11.97 4.62 -20.55
C CYS A 337 -11.76 3.93 -21.91
N GLN A 338 -10.68 3.16 -22.10
CA GLN A 338 -10.39 2.45 -23.37
C GLN A 338 -11.63 1.78 -24.01
N VAL A 339 -12.30 0.88 -23.28
CA VAL A 339 -13.39 0.03 -23.83
C VAL A 339 -14.77 0.40 -23.29
N GLY A 340 -14.87 1.18 -22.21
CA GLY A 340 -16.15 1.55 -21.60
C GLY A 340 -16.76 0.50 -20.65
N VAL A 341 -16.01 -0.56 -20.34
CA VAL A 341 -16.35 -1.60 -19.36
C VAL A 341 -15.77 -1.22 -17.99
N GLY A 342 -14.88 -2.01 -17.39
CA GLY A 342 -14.52 -1.95 -15.95
C GLY A 342 -14.40 -0.55 -15.32
N ARG A 343 -13.40 0.23 -15.72
CA ARG A 343 -13.14 1.57 -15.15
C ARG A 343 -14.30 2.56 -15.35
N THR A 344 -14.91 2.57 -16.53
CA THR A 344 -16.11 3.38 -16.82
C THR A 344 -17.28 2.93 -15.95
N ASN A 345 -17.50 1.63 -15.78
CA ASN A 345 -18.61 1.10 -14.99
C ASN A 345 -18.45 1.45 -13.50
N LEU A 346 -17.22 1.37 -12.97
CA LEU A 346 -16.89 1.82 -11.62
C LEU A 346 -17.19 3.33 -11.44
N ALA A 347 -16.74 4.16 -12.38
CA ALA A 347 -16.99 5.60 -12.35
C ALA A 347 -18.49 5.94 -12.47
N MET A 348 -19.25 5.19 -13.29
CA MET A 348 -20.71 5.31 -13.38
C MET A 348 -21.40 4.99 -12.04
N ILE A 349 -20.94 3.98 -11.31
CA ILE A 349 -21.47 3.65 -9.98
C ILE A 349 -21.16 4.79 -8.99
N LEU A 350 -19.93 5.32 -8.98
CA LEU A 350 -19.56 6.47 -8.14
C LEU A 350 -20.44 7.70 -8.42
N GLY A 351 -20.67 8.03 -9.69
CA GLY A 351 -21.57 9.11 -10.07
C GLY A 351 -23.04 8.82 -9.72
N THR A 352 -23.49 7.55 -9.77
CA THR A 352 -24.84 7.15 -9.37
C THR A 352 -25.06 7.31 -7.87
N LEU A 353 -24.07 6.97 -7.04
CA LEU A 353 -24.12 7.19 -5.59
C LEU A 353 -24.23 8.69 -5.24
N VAL A 354 -23.50 9.55 -5.96
CA VAL A 354 -23.62 11.02 -5.82
C VAL A 354 -25.00 11.52 -6.28
N MET A 355 -25.50 11.01 -7.41
CA MET A 355 -26.83 11.35 -7.93
C MET A 355 -27.99 10.90 -7.01
N ASN A 356 -27.83 9.78 -6.28
CA ASN A 356 -28.75 9.36 -5.23
C ASN A 356 -28.81 10.40 -4.09
N ARG A 357 -27.66 10.88 -3.61
CA ARG A 357 -27.58 11.94 -2.57
C ARG A 357 -28.21 13.26 -3.03
N LEU A 358 -28.08 13.59 -4.32
CA LEU A 358 -28.67 14.81 -4.92
C LEU A 358 -30.20 14.79 -5.05
N ARG A 359 -30.83 13.61 -5.24
CA ARG A 359 -32.30 13.51 -5.23
C ARG A 359 -32.89 13.50 -3.81
N GLY A 360 -32.15 12.93 -2.86
CA GLY A 360 -32.61 12.72 -1.47
C GLY A 360 -33.77 11.72 -1.37
N ASP A 361 -34.17 11.40 -0.14
CA ASP A 361 -35.11 10.31 0.18
C ASP A 361 -36.58 10.58 -0.23
N SER A 362 -36.83 11.64 -1.02
CA SER A 362 -38.16 12.18 -1.36
C SER A 362 -38.71 11.72 -2.71
N GLN A 363 -37.95 10.93 -3.48
CA GLN A 363 -38.45 10.24 -4.68
C GLN A 363 -38.31 8.72 -4.49
N PRO A 364 -39.27 7.91 -4.99
CA PRO A 364 -39.12 6.46 -4.98
C PRO A 364 -37.87 6.06 -5.77
N ALA A 365 -37.11 5.10 -5.24
CA ALA A 365 -35.94 4.55 -5.92
C ALA A 365 -36.31 4.07 -7.34
N PRO A 366 -35.44 4.25 -8.35
CA PRO A 366 -35.76 3.85 -9.71
C PRO A 366 -36.04 2.35 -9.77
N GLN A 367 -37.26 1.97 -10.18
CA GLN A 367 -37.65 0.56 -10.26
C GLN A 367 -36.76 -0.15 -11.29
N VAL A 368 -35.90 -1.03 -10.78
CA VAL A 368 -35.22 -2.06 -11.59
C VAL A 368 -36.26 -3.12 -11.90
N GLU A 369 -36.49 -3.43 -13.17
CA GLU A 369 -37.28 -4.61 -13.54
C GLU A 369 -36.59 -5.85 -12.96
N GLU A 370 -37.30 -6.64 -12.14
CA GLU A 370 -36.75 -7.81 -11.47
C GLU A 370 -36.36 -8.89 -12.51
N ALA A 371 -35.09 -8.88 -12.92
CA ALA A 371 -34.47 -10.02 -13.56
C ALA A 371 -34.62 -11.23 -12.62
N ALA A 372 -35.17 -12.34 -13.15
CA ALA A 372 -35.74 -13.44 -12.37
C ALA A 372 -34.87 -13.81 -11.15
N ALA A 373 -35.47 -13.68 -9.96
CA ALA A 373 -34.75 -13.67 -8.68
C ALA A 373 -33.81 -14.87 -8.51
N SER A 374 -32.50 -14.62 -8.67
CA SER A 374 -31.46 -15.56 -8.29
C SER A 374 -31.48 -15.77 -6.78
N GLU A 375 -31.22 -16.98 -6.30
CA GLU A 375 -31.11 -17.26 -4.87
C GLU A 375 -30.17 -16.26 -4.16
N PRO A 376 -30.52 -15.77 -2.96
CA PRO A 376 -29.77 -14.72 -2.28
C PRO A 376 -28.35 -15.21 -1.93
N LYS A 377 -27.37 -14.73 -2.70
CA LYS A 377 -25.97 -15.15 -2.59
C LYS A 377 -25.39 -14.75 -1.22
N PRO A 378 -24.62 -15.62 -0.55
CA PRO A 378 -24.15 -15.39 0.82
C PRO A 378 -23.19 -14.21 0.90
N VAL A 379 -23.44 -13.29 1.84
CA VAL A 379 -22.61 -12.10 2.07
C VAL A 379 -21.28 -12.52 2.70
N PHE A 380 -20.17 -12.09 2.07
CA PHE A 380 -18.80 -12.33 2.57
C PHE A 380 -18.59 -11.80 3.99
N ARG A 381 -17.86 -12.53 4.83
CA ARG A 381 -17.64 -12.19 6.25
C ARG A 381 -17.04 -10.79 6.45
N VAL A 382 -16.13 -10.37 5.57
CA VAL A 382 -15.55 -9.01 5.61
C VAL A 382 -16.58 -7.91 5.33
N ILE A 383 -17.55 -8.17 4.44
CA ILE A 383 -18.65 -7.23 4.15
C ILE A 383 -19.67 -7.24 5.29
N GLN A 384 -19.99 -8.41 5.86
CA GLN A 384 -20.83 -8.49 7.06
C GLN A 384 -20.20 -7.72 8.23
N SER A 385 -18.88 -7.81 8.39
CA SER A 385 -18.12 -7.07 9.42
C SER A 385 -18.11 -5.56 9.15
N LEU A 386 -18.04 -5.15 7.88
CA LEU A 386 -18.15 -3.76 7.46
C LEU A 386 -19.52 -3.17 7.78
N ILE A 387 -20.62 -3.80 7.36
CA ILE A 387 -21.98 -3.27 7.62
C ILE A 387 -22.36 -3.30 9.10
N ASN A 388 -21.70 -4.14 9.92
CA ASN A 388 -21.83 -4.12 11.37
C ASN A 388 -21.06 -2.96 12.03
N LYS A 389 -20.04 -2.39 11.37
CA LYS A 389 -19.24 -1.26 11.90
C LYS A 389 -19.68 0.11 11.36
N LEU A 390 -20.35 0.15 10.20
CA LEU A 390 -20.86 1.40 9.60
C LEU A 390 -22.23 1.81 10.18
N PRO A 391 -22.46 3.11 10.47
CA PRO A 391 -23.81 3.64 10.71
C PRO A 391 -24.74 3.31 9.55
N ASN A 392 -25.92 2.76 9.85
CA ASN A 392 -26.90 2.28 8.85
C ASN A 392 -26.32 1.33 7.78
N GLY A 393 -25.24 0.60 8.07
CA GLY A 393 -24.48 -0.21 7.11
C GLY A 393 -25.30 -1.08 6.14
N PRO A 394 -26.39 -1.76 6.55
CA PRO A 394 -27.26 -2.51 5.64
C PRO A 394 -27.91 -1.64 4.55
N GLN A 395 -28.39 -0.43 4.89
CA GLN A 395 -28.93 0.53 3.91
C GLN A 395 -27.82 1.04 2.99
N VAL A 396 -26.65 1.38 3.54
CA VAL A 396 -25.50 1.86 2.77
C VAL A 396 -25.04 0.82 1.74
N MET A 397 -25.14 -0.47 2.08
CA MET A 397 -24.90 -1.59 1.16
C MET A 397 -26.02 -1.74 0.12
N GLU A 398 -27.28 -1.66 0.52
CA GLU A 398 -28.42 -1.78 -0.41
C GLU A 398 -28.41 -0.69 -1.49
N GLU A 399 -28.10 0.54 -1.13
CA GLU A 399 -27.96 1.66 -2.07
C GLU A 399 -26.80 1.45 -3.07
N VAL A 400 -25.73 0.77 -2.66
CA VAL A 400 -24.61 0.36 -3.53
C VAL A 400 -25.03 -0.80 -4.43
N ASP A 401 -25.78 -1.75 -3.93
CA ASP A 401 -26.36 -2.85 -4.71
C ASP A 401 -27.28 -2.33 -5.81
N GLN A 402 -28.16 -1.38 -5.48
CA GLN A 402 -29.02 -0.67 -6.43
C GLN A 402 -28.17 0.09 -7.47
N ALA A 403 -27.14 0.83 -7.05
CA ALA A 403 -26.26 1.56 -7.98
C ALA A 403 -25.49 0.61 -8.94
N ILE A 404 -25.03 -0.54 -8.45
CA ILE A 404 -24.41 -1.60 -9.27
C ILE A 404 -25.44 -2.21 -10.24
N ALA A 405 -26.66 -2.50 -9.78
CA ALA A 405 -27.72 -3.04 -10.62
C ALA A 405 -28.14 -2.07 -11.75
N LEU A 406 -28.19 -0.76 -11.46
CA LEU A 406 -28.46 0.27 -12.48
C LEU A 406 -27.33 0.42 -13.52
N CYS A 407 -26.09 0.11 -13.14
CA CYS A 407 -24.91 0.13 -14.01
C CYS A 407 -24.56 -1.25 -14.63
N SER A 408 -25.34 -2.29 -14.37
CA SER A 408 -24.99 -3.71 -14.64
C SER A 408 -24.75 -4.10 -16.10
N GLU A 409 -25.26 -3.32 -17.06
CA GLU A 409 -25.40 -3.67 -18.49
C GLU A 409 -24.13 -4.23 -19.15
N MET A 410 -22.96 -3.67 -18.83
CA MET A 410 -21.67 -4.10 -19.39
C MET A 410 -20.82 -4.91 -18.40
N HIS A 411 -21.08 -4.80 -17.10
CA HIS A 411 -20.34 -5.47 -16.04
C HIS A 411 -21.07 -5.35 -14.70
N ASN A 412 -21.37 -6.47 -14.05
CA ASN A 412 -21.81 -6.50 -12.66
C ASN A 412 -20.65 -6.91 -11.74
N ILE A 413 -20.18 -5.98 -10.92
CA ILE A 413 -19.07 -6.21 -9.98
C ILE A 413 -19.40 -7.35 -8.99
N LYS A 414 -20.66 -7.44 -8.51
CA LYS A 414 -21.05 -8.48 -7.55
C LYS A 414 -21.02 -9.87 -8.17
N GLU A 415 -21.56 -10.01 -9.38
CA GLU A 415 -21.52 -11.29 -10.12
C GLU A 415 -20.07 -11.72 -10.38
N ALA A 416 -19.19 -10.79 -10.78
CA ALA A 416 -17.78 -11.07 -11.00
C ALA A 416 -17.06 -11.61 -9.75
N ILE A 417 -17.39 -11.14 -8.53
CA ILE A 417 -16.83 -11.71 -7.28
C ILE A 417 -17.23 -13.19 -7.15
N TYR A 418 -18.52 -13.51 -7.27
CA TYR A 418 -19.01 -14.89 -7.12
C TYR A 418 -18.56 -15.81 -8.27
N GLU A 419 -18.41 -15.30 -9.48
CA GLU A 419 -17.81 -16.04 -10.60
C GLU A 419 -16.35 -16.37 -10.35
N ASN A 420 -15.54 -15.41 -9.91
CA ASN A 420 -14.12 -15.65 -9.65
C ASN A 420 -13.95 -16.59 -8.44
N LYS A 421 -14.78 -16.46 -7.39
CA LYS A 421 -14.86 -17.42 -6.29
C LYS A 421 -15.19 -18.84 -6.78
N SER A 422 -16.23 -19.00 -7.59
CA SER A 422 -16.65 -20.31 -8.11
C SER A 422 -15.55 -20.95 -8.98
N LYS A 423 -14.84 -20.15 -9.77
CA LYS A 423 -13.67 -20.59 -10.54
C LYS A 423 -12.49 -20.97 -9.64
N LEU A 424 -12.21 -20.20 -8.58
CA LEU A 424 -11.18 -20.49 -7.57
C LEU A 424 -11.41 -21.83 -6.86
N GLU A 425 -12.60 -22.02 -6.31
CA GLU A 425 -12.96 -23.21 -5.52
C GLU A 425 -13.17 -24.46 -6.39
N GLY A 426 -13.50 -24.27 -7.68
CA GLY A 426 -13.60 -25.34 -8.67
C GLY A 426 -12.28 -25.94 -9.15
N ILE A 427 -11.12 -25.33 -8.82
CA ILE A 427 -9.81 -25.86 -9.22
C ILE A 427 -9.40 -27.00 -8.27
N GLY A 428 -9.39 -28.23 -8.79
CA GLY A 428 -8.85 -29.40 -8.09
C GLY A 428 -7.32 -29.33 -7.98
N GLU A 429 -6.63 -29.85 -9.00
CA GLU A 429 -5.18 -29.69 -9.16
C GLU A 429 -4.85 -28.30 -9.71
N ASP A 430 -3.84 -27.66 -9.13
CA ASP A 430 -3.42 -26.31 -9.52
C ASP A 430 -2.33 -26.37 -10.59
N TYR A 431 -2.48 -25.53 -11.61
CA TYR A 431 -1.61 -25.45 -12.79
C TYR A 431 -1.26 -23.99 -13.07
N GLN A 432 -0.28 -23.73 -13.95
CA GLN A 432 0.20 -22.37 -14.18
C GLN A 432 -0.54 -21.64 -15.31
N ILE A 433 -0.88 -20.37 -15.07
CA ILE A 433 -1.31 -19.39 -16.07
C ILE A 433 -0.35 -18.20 -15.99
N GLN A 434 0.26 -17.82 -17.11
CA GLN A 434 1.20 -16.69 -17.21
C GLN A 434 2.35 -16.74 -16.18
N GLY A 435 2.78 -17.94 -15.76
CA GLY A 435 3.82 -18.16 -14.73
C GLY A 435 3.32 -18.05 -13.28
N SER A 436 2.06 -17.65 -13.06
CA SER A 436 1.39 -17.66 -11.75
C SER A 436 0.57 -18.94 -11.55
N SER A 437 0.22 -19.27 -10.30
CA SER A 437 -0.78 -20.32 -9.99
C SER A 437 -2.17 -19.91 -10.51
N THR A 438 -2.95 -20.88 -10.98
CA THR A 438 -4.35 -20.61 -11.40
C THR A 438 -5.22 -20.28 -10.20
N LYS A 439 -4.96 -20.90 -9.04
CA LYS A 439 -5.59 -20.50 -7.77
C LYS A 439 -5.20 -19.08 -7.38
N ASP A 440 -3.91 -18.73 -7.41
CA ASP A 440 -3.46 -17.37 -7.08
C ASP A 440 -4.08 -16.34 -8.04
N TYR A 441 -4.19 -16.65 -9.34
CA TYR A 441 -4.84 -15.79 -10.33
C TYR A 441 -6.31 -15.51 -10.00
N PHE A 442 -7.12 -16.56 -9.74
CA PHE A 442 -8.53 -16.36 -9.39
C PHE A 442 -8.74 -15.80 -7.97
N LEU A 443 -7.85 -16.08 -7.02
CA LEU A 443 -7.84 -15.46 -5.68
C LEU A 443 -7.62 -13.96 -5.80
N ASN A 444 -6.57 -13.52 -6.51
CA ASN A 444 -6.28 -12.11 -6.74
C ASN A 444 -7.48 -11.39 -7.41
N ARG A 445 -8.07 -11.97 -8.47
CA ARG A 445 -9.25 -11.38 -9.14
C ARG A 445 -10.49 -11.33 -8.23
N THR A 446 -10.67 -12.31 -7.34
CA THR A 446 -11.75 -12.31 -6.35
C THR A 446 -11.52 -11.21 -5.31
N MET A 447 -10.32 -11.12 -4.74
CA MET A 447 -9.92 -10.09 -3.78
C MET A 447 -10.03 -8.68 -4.35
N GLN A 448 -9.53 -8.42 -5.55
CA GLN A 448 -9.65 -7.12 -6.24
C GLN A 448 -11.11 -6.71 -6.46
N SER A 449 -11.96 -7.67 -6.85
CA SER A 449 -13.39 -7.41 -7.09
C SER A 449 -14.13 -7.15 -5.78
N LEU A 450 -13.75 -7.84 -4.70
CA LEU A 450 -14.26 -7.62 -3.35
C LEU A 450 -13.78 -6.29 -2.75
N GLU A 451 -12.52 -5.90 -3.01
CA GLU A 451 -11.94 -4.61 -2.61
C GLU A 451 -12.75 -3.46 -3.20
N ARG A 452 -13.12 -3.54 -4.49
CA ARG A 452 -13.99 -2.56 -5.16
C ARG A 452 -15.34 -2.44 -4.47
N TYR A 453 -15.99 -3.56 -4.19
CA TYR A 453 -17.29 -3.58 -3.53
C TYR A 453 -17.23 -3.04 -2.10
N PHE A 454 -16.17 -3.38 -1.34
CA PHE A 454 -15.89 -2.81 -0.02
C PHE A 454 -15.74 -1.28 -0.10
N TYR A 455 -14.89 -0.77 -1.00
CA TYR A 455 -14.70 0.68 -1.15
C TYR A 455 -15.94 1.43 -1.66
N LEU A 456 -16.81 0.80 -2.44
CA LEU A 456 -18.09 1.41 -2.83
C LEU A 456 -19.03 1.60 -1.63
N ILE A 457 -19.11 0.61 -0.73
CA ILE A 457 -19.88 0.72 0.53
C ILE A 457 -19.26 1.78 1.45
N VAL A 458 -17.94 1.78 1.59
CA VAL A 458 -17.22 2.78 2.41
C VAL A 458 -17.36 4.20 1.84
N PHE A 459 -17.29 4.37 0.52
CA PHE A 459 -17.49 5.67 -0.12
C PHE A 459 -18.94 6.14 0.02
N ASN A 460 -19.95 5.26 -0.08
CA ASN A 460 -21.33 5.65 0.19
C ASN A 460 -21.55 6.04 1.67
N ALA A 461 -20.90 5.38 2.63
CA ALA A 461 -20.92 5.80 4.04
C ALA A 461 -20.30 7.18 4.24
N TYR A 462 -19.16 7.44 3.61
CA TYR A 462 -18.54 8.77 3.57
C TYR A 462 -19.47 9.81 2.93
N LEU A 463 -20.18 9.48 1.83
CA LEU A 463 -21.16 10.38 1.23
C LEU A 463 -22.32 10.71 2.19
N HIS A 464 -22.85 9.74 2.93
CA HIS A 464 -23.89 9.97 3.96
C HIS A 464 -23.43 10.97 5.03
N GLU A 465 -22.19 10.87 5.51
CA GLU A 465 -21.66 11.75 6.56
C GLU A 465 -21.23 13.12 6.03
N GLN A 466 -20.47 13.14 4.93
CA GLN A 466 -19.72 14.32 4.49
C GLN A 466 -20.41 15.12 3.39
N TYR A 467 -21.35 14.56 2.62
CA TYR A 467 -22.15 15.35 1.66
C TYR A 467 -22.99 16.44 2.35
N PRO A 468 -23.72 16.16 3.47
CA PRO A 468 -24.41 17.21 4.24
C PRO A 468 -23.48 18.27 4.86
N LEU A 469 -22.19 17.96 4.97
CA LEU A 469 -21.14 18.85 5.50
C LEU A 469 -20.33 19.55 4.38
N ALA A 470 -20.78 19.48 3.12
CA ALA A 470 -20.11 20.02 1.94
C ALA A 470 -18.65 19.53 1.77
N PHE A 471 -18.40 18.28 2.16
CA PHE A 471 -17.08 17.62 2.17
C PHE A 471 -16.05 18.40 3.00
N MET A 472 -16.37 18.63 4.28
CA MET A 472 -15.49 19.30 5.25
C MET A 472 -14.21 18.51 5.51
N SER A 473 -14.32 17.18 5.61
CA SER A 473 -13.20 16.25 5.43
C SER A 473 -13.14 15.80 3.98
N ASN A 474 -11.95 15.52 3.46
CA ASN A 474 -11.78 14.68 2.27
C ASN A 474 -11.91 13.19 2.67
N PHE A 475 -11.86 12.28 1.69
CA PHE A 475 -12.01 10.85 1.91
C PHE A 475 -10.78 10.24 2.60
N SER A 476 -9.56 10.64 2.22
CA SER A 476 -8.33 10.11 2.84
C SER A 476 -8.20 10.45 4.34
N GLN A 477 -8.52 11.68 4.75
CA GLN A 477 -8.54 12.07 6.17
C GLN A 477 -9.70 11.39 6.92
N TRP A 478 -10.86 11.21 6.29
CA TRP A 478 -11.99 10.49 6.89
C TRP A 478 -11.66 9.00 7.10
N MET A 479 -10.96 8.37 6.14
CA MET A 479 -10.44 7.01 6.28
C MET A 479 -9.39 6.89 7.39
N CYS A 480 -8.52 7.89 7.59
CA CYS A 480 -7.60 7.93 8.73
C CYS A 480 -8.34 8.11 10.06
N CYS A 481 -9.42 8.89 10.11
CA CYS A 481 -10.31 8.97 11.26
C CYS A 481 -11.01 7.63 11.57
N HIS A 482 -11.27 6.82 10.53
CA HIS A 482 -11.94 5.51 10.60
C HIS A 482 -10.98 4.33 10.33
N ALA A 483 -9.72 4.43 10.75
CA ALA A 483 -8.65 3.49 10.38
C ALA A 483 -8.95 1.99 10.63
N GLY A 484 -9.88 1.65 11.54
CA GLY A 484 -10.39 0.28 11.68
C GLY A 484 -10.97 -0.33 10.40
N LEU A 485 -11.38 0.49 9.42
CA LEU A 485 -11.77 0.02 8.08
C LEU A 485 -10.59 -0.59 7.31
N TYR A 486 -9.37 -0.08 7.46
CA TYR A 486 -8.17 -0.69 6.90
C TYR A 486 -7.85 -2.05 7.54
N ARG A 487 -8.16 -2.25 8.84
CA ARG A 487 -8.02 -3.56 9.50
C ARG A 487 -9.00 -4.58 8.92
N LEU A 488 -10.25 -4.20 8.65
CA LEU A 488 -11.22 -5.07 7.98
C LEU A 488 -10.76 -5.41 6.55
N LEU A 489 -10.31 -4.41 5.79
CA LEU A 489 -9.80 -4.58 4.42
C LEU A 489 -8.57 -5.50 4.34
N ALA A 490 -7.69 -5.44 5.35
CA ALA A 490 -6.55 -6.35 5.46
C ALA A 490 -6.96 -7.81 5.75
N CYS A 491 -8.19 -8.05 6.23
CA CYS A 491 -8.74 -9.37 6.54
C CYS A 491 -9.82 -9.81 5.51
N MET A 492 -9.62 -9.49 4.22
CA MET A 492 -10.47 -9.99 3.12
C MET A 492 -10.28 -11.49 2.84
N ASP A 493 -9.06 -12.03 2.97
CA ASP A 493 -8.84 -13.48 2.90
C ASP A 493 -8.93 -14.07 4.31
N LEU A 494 -9.88 -14.98 4.47
CA LEU A 494 -10.16 -15.72 5.70
C LEU A 494 -10.15 -17.24 5.46
N SER A 495 -9.59 -17.70 4.33
CA SER A 495 -9.66 -19.10 3.91
C SER A 495 -8.99 -20.08 4.88
N GLU A 496 -7.97 -19.65 5.61
CA GLU A 496 -7.35 -20.43 6.70
C GLU A 496 -8.30 -20.74 7.87
N LEU A 497 -9.45 -20.07 8.01
CA LEU A 497 -10.50 -20.45 8.97
C LEU A 497 -11.32 -21.69 8.53
N SER A 498 -11.12 -22.14 7.28
CA SER A 498 -11.82 -23.28 6.64
C SER A 498 -10.86 -24.31 6.03
N ALA A 499 -9.54 -24.06 6.06
CA ALA A 499 -8.52 -24.97 5.58
C ALA A 499 -8.56 -26.31 6.36
N PRO A 500 -8.71 -27.47 5.70
CA PRO A 500 -8.96 -28.74 6.38
C PRO A 500 -7.70 -29.31 7.05
N ALA A 501 -7.86 -29.85 8.26
CA ALA A 501 -6.80 -30.53 9.01
C ALA A 501 -6.08 -31.65 8.21
N GLU A 502 -6.79 -32.29 7.28
CA GLU A 502 -6.27 -33.32 6.38
C GLU A 502 -5.11 -32.83 5.49
N LEU A 503 -4.88 -31.52 5.33
CA LEU A 503 -3.71 -31.01 4.59
C LEU A 503 -2.39 -31.59 5.12
N VAL A 504 -2.29 -31.83 6.42
CA VAL A 504 -1.11 -32.47 7.04
C VAL A 504 -1.07 -33.98 6.77
N THR A 505 -2.20 -34.68 6.88
CA THR A 505 -2.26 -36.15 6.69
C THR A 505 -2.28 -36.60 5.23
N ARG A 506 -2.50 -35.66 4.30
CA ARG A 506 -2.31 -35.76 2.85
C ARG A 506 -0.93 -35.27 2.37
N GLY A 507 -0.11 -34.70 3.24
CA GLY A 507 1.23 -34.19 2.90
C GLY A 507 1.27 -32.87 2.11
N ALA A 508 0.13 -32.15 2.01
CA ALA A 508 0.08 -30.81 1.43
C ALA A 508 0.68 -29.75 2.37
N ARG A 509 0.66 -30.02 3.69
CA ARG A 509 1.38 -29.30 4.75
C ARG A 509 2.25 -30.27 5.53
N VAL A 510 3.33 -29.77 6.12
CA VAL A 510 4.26 -30.53 6.97
C VAL A 510 4.27 -29.99 8.39
N LEU A 511 4.64 -30.83 9.36
CA LEU A 511 4.82 -30.41 10.76
C LEU A 511 6.29 -30.09 11.00
N VAL A 512 6.61 -28.84 11.32
CA VAL A 512 7.97 -28.41 11.68
C VAL A 512 8.07 -28.33 13.19
N ALA A 513 9.13 -28.90 13.77
CA ALA A 513 9.37 -28.76 15.20
C ALA A 513 9.88 -27.35 15.52
N ASP A 514 9.32 -26.68 16.54
CA ASP A 514 9.71 -25.29 16.85
C ASP A 514 11.19 -25.19 17.31
N GLU A 515 11.75 -26.30 17.83
CA GLU A 515 13.16 -26.51 18.12
C GLU A 515 14.10 -26.21 16.92
N CYS A 516 13.61 -26.34 15.68
CA CYS A 516 14.38 -26.04 14.46
C CYS A 516 14.63 -24.53 14.25
N LEU A 517 13.78 -23.68 14.83
CA LEU A 517 13.69 -22.25 14.54
C LEU A 517 13.93 -21.37 15.79
N ALA A 518 13.63 -21.92 16.97
CA ALA A 518 13.80 -21.25 18.26
C ALA A 518 15.25 -21.35 18.77
N LEU A 519 16.15 -20.56 18.20
CA LEU A 519 17.53 -20.40 18.70
C LEU A 519 17.55 -19.92 20.16
N ASP A 520 18.16 -20.72 21.06
CA ASP A 520 18.33 -20.44 22.49
C ASP A 520 19.50 -19.49 22.75
N VAL A 521 19.27 -18.22 22.42
CA VAL A 521 20.19 -17.10 22.64
C VAL A 521 20.59 -16.99 24.11
N LEU A 522 19.64 -17.24 25.02
CA LEU A 522 19.87 -17.11 26.47
C LEU A 522 20.41 -18.39 27.12
N SER A 523 20.63 -19.46 26.35
CA SER A 523 21.16 -20.76 26.83
C SER A 523 20.37 -21.41 27.98
N THR A 524 19.08 -21.09 28.13
CA THR A 524 18.27 -21.50 29.29
C THR A 524 17.73 -22.93 29.23
N VAL A 525 17.83 -23.63 28.10
CA VAL A 525 17.34 -25.01 27.96
C VAL A 525 17.91 -25.94 29.04
N LYS A 526 19.16 -25.74 29.45
CA LYS A 526 19.81 -26.59 30.49
C LYS A 526 19.22 -26.41 31.90
N GLU A 527 18.73 -25.21 32.23
CA GLU A 527 18.21 -24.90 33.57
C GLU A 527 16.69 -25.01 33.65
N MET A 528 16.00 -24.61 32.59
CA MET A 528 14.55 -24.43 32.56
C MET A 528 13.82 -25.43 31.67
N LYS A 529 14.56 -26.26 30.90
CA LYS A 529 14.05 -27.09 29.79
C LYS A 529 13.34 -26.30 28.69
N ALA A 530 13.48 -24.98 28.70
CA ALA A 530 12.80 -24.05 27.81
C ALA A 530 13.79 -23.05 27.20
N VAL A 531 13.56 -22.74 25.93
CA VAL A 531 14.34 -21.80 25.13
C VAL A 531 14.03 -20.35 25.53
N ASN A 532 15.05 -19.47 25.57
CA ASN A 532 14.91 -18.02 25.79
C ASN A 532 14.09 -17.61 27.03
N PHE A 533 14.13 -18.41 28.10
CA PHE A 533 13.51 -18.06 29.38
C PHE A 533 14.23 -16.87 30.03
N ARG A 534 13.47 -15.86 30.49
CA ARG A 534 14.00 -14.69 31.20
C ARG A 534 13.00 -14.11 32.17
N ARG A 535 13.50 -13.27 33.08
CA ARG A 535 12.72 -12.50 34.05
C ARG A 535 13.13 -11.04 33.99
N VAL A 536 12.15 -10.12 34.03
CA VAL A 536 12.40 -8.68 34.18
C VAL A 536 13.01 -8.41 35.57
N PRO A 537 14.15 -7.69 35.68
CA PRO A 537 14.79 -7.42 36.96
C PRO A 537 13.84 -6.85 38.01
N LYS A 538 13.84 -7.43 39.21
CA LYS A 538 13.00 -7.08 40.38
C LYS A 538 11.46 -7.21 40.19
N MET A 539 10.94 -7.41 38.98
CA MET A 539 9.51 -7.50 38.69
C MET A 539 9.03 -8.97 38.58
N PRO A 540 7.73 -9.28 38.70
CA PRO A 540 7.20 -10.64 38.58
C PRO A 540 6.84 -11.02 37.13
N ILE A 541 7.53 -10.44 36.14
CA ILE A 541 7.28 -10.63 34.71
C ILE A 541 8.35 -11.55 34.13
N TYR A 542 7.92 -12.53 33.34
CA TYR A 542 8.72 -13.57 32.73
C TYR A 542 8.38 -13.71 31.23
N GLY A 543 9.36 -14.09 30.43
CA GLY A 543 9.20 -14.38 29.00
C GLY A 543 9.91 -15.66 28.61
N VAL A 544 9.34 -16.44 27.69
CA VAL A 544 9.88 -17.75 27.27
C VAL A 544 9.45 -18.10 25.84
N ALA A 545 10.18 -18.99 25.16
CA ALA A 545 9.70 -19.64 23.94
C ALA A 545 8.53 -20.60 24.22
N GLN A 546 7.90 -21.17 23.18
CA GLN A 546 6.85 -22.16 23.38
C GLN A 546 7.39 -23.42 24.09
N PRO A 547 6.95 -23.73 25.33
CA PRO A 547 7.42 -24.90 26.06
C PRO A 547 6.67 -26.18 25.66
N THR A 548 7.29 -27.34 25.90
CA THR A 548 6.61 -28.64 26.05
C THR A 548 5.89 -28.71 27.40
N SER A 549 5.07 -29.74 27.63
CA SER A 549 4.43 -30.02 28.92
C SER A 549 5.47 -30.26 30.03
N GLU A 550 6.59 -30.93 29.73
CA GLU A 550 7.68 -31.10 30.70
C GLU A 550 8.34 -29.76 31.06
N ALA A 551 8.64 -28.93 30.06
CA ALA A 551 9.22 -27.60 30.26
C ALA A 551 8.26 -26.64 30.98
N THR A 552 6.96 -26.73 30.70
CA THR A 552 5.90 -25.99 31.41
C THR A 552 5.92 -26.36 32.90
N GLY A 553 5.99 -27.66 33.23
CA GLY A 553 6.13 -28.12 34.62
C GLY A 553 7.40 -27.61 35.29
N ALA A 554 8.53 -27.58 34.59
CA ALA A 554 9.79 -27.06 35.12
C ALA A 554 9.74 -25.54 35.41
N VAL A 555 9.13 -24.75 34.52
CA VAL A 555 8.91 -23.31 34.73
C VAL A 555 7.97 -23.05 35.91
N LEU A 556 6.85 -23.79 36.01
CA LEU A 556 5.90 -23.63 37.11
C LEU A 556 6.53 -23.99 38.46
N ALA A 557 7.34 -25.06 38.52
CA ALA A 557 8.10 -25.43 39.71
C ALA A 557 9.14 -24.35 40.11
N HIS A 558 9.77 -23.66 39.15
CA HIS A 558 10.66 -22.52 39.42
C HIS A 558 9.90 -21.32 40.00
N LEU A 559 8.71 -20.99 39.47
CA LEU A 559 7.92 -19.84 39.89
C LEU A 559 7.30 -20.01 41.29
N THR A 560 6.94 -21.24 41.64
CA THR A 560 6.31 -21.60 42.92
C THR A 560 7.30 -21.96 44.03
N ASP A 561 8.62 -21.92 43.77
CA ASP A 561 9.64 -22.36 44.73
C ASP A 561 9.75 -21.49 45.99
N GLU A 562 10.50 -21.98 46.98
CA GLU A 562 10.77 -21.30 48.26
C GLU A 562 11.53 -19.96 48.14
N LYS A 563 12.02 -19.57 46.95
CA LYS A 563 12.69 -18.28 46.70
C LYS A 563 11.79 -17.26 46.01
N ARG A 564 10.83 -17.70 45.18
CA ARG A 564 9.92 -16.86 44.39
C ARG A 564 8.52 -16.78 44.99
N LYS A 565 7.99 -17.91 45.48
CA LYS A 565 6.72 -18.05 46.22
C LYS A 565 5.51 -17.40 45.53
N HIS A 566 5.42 -17.48 44.21
CA HIS A 566 4.23 -17.01 43.49
C HIS A 566 3.06 -17.97 43.71
N SER A 567 2.04 -17.52 44.44
CA SER A 567 0.80 -18.26 44.69
C SER A 567 -0.13 -18.32 43.47
N HIS A 568 -0.07 -17.30 42.62
CA HIS A 568 -0.86 -17.16 41.40
C HIS A 568 0.05 -16.87 40.21
N VAL A 569 -0.25 -17.48 39.06
CA VAL A 569 0.51 -17.39 37.82
C VAL A 569 -0.45 -17.21 36.65
N LEU A 570 -0.43 -16.02 36.05
CA LEU A 570 -1.07 -15.76 34.76
C LEU A 570 -0.07 -16.12 33.64
N TRP A 571 -0.38 -17.15 32.87
CA TRP A 571 0.34 -17.53 31.66
C TRP A 571 -0.44 -17.08 30.42
N VAL A 572 0.23 -16.35 29.52
CA VAL A 572 -0.35 -15.84 28.27
C VAL A 572 0.44 -16.35 27.07
N ASN A 573 -0.21 -17.19 26.25
CA ASN A 573 0.28 -17.61 24.94
C ASN A 573 -0.14 -16.60 23.87
N LEU A 574 0.82 -16.13 23.08
CA LEU A 574 0.68 -15.02 22.14
C LEU A 574 0.58 -15.46 20.67
N GLN A 575 0.33 -16.75 20.43
CA GLN A 575 0.39 -17.36 19.10
C GLN A 575 -0.96 -17.37 18.39
N GLU A 576 -0.93 -16.85 17.16
CA GLU A 576 -2.00 -16.85 16.15
C GLU A 576 -1.95 -18.11 15.26
N GLU A 577 -0.80 -18.77 15.20
CA GLU A 577 -0.56 -20.04 14.53
C GLU A 577 -1.09 -21.24 15.33
N LEU A 578 -1.35 -22.37 14.66
CA LEU A 578 -1.71 -23.65 15.31
C LEU A 578 -0.47 -24.32 15.92
N VAL A 579 -0.57 -24.73 17.18
CA VAL A 579 0.53 -25.33 17.97
C VAL A 579 0.06 -26.64 18.62
N LEU A 580 0.83 -27.72 18.45
CA LEU A 580 0.56 -29.02 19.06
C LEU A 580 1.82 -29.63 19.68
N GLU A 581 1.70 -30.32 20.81
CA GLU A 581 2.76 -31.24 21.26
C GLU A 581 2.47 -32.64 20.71
N GLY A 582 3.41 -33.22 19.97
CA GLY A 582 3.33 -34.57 19.44
C GLY A 582 4.51 -35.42 19.89
N ASN A 583 4.24 -36.58 20.49
CA ASN A 583 5.27 -37.46 21.09
C ASN A 583 6.25 -36.75 22.06
N GLY A 584 5.85 -35.62 22.67
CA GLY A 584 6.68 -34.83 23.61
C GLY A 584 7.49 -33.68 22.99
N GLN A 585 7.36 -33.41 21.69
CA GLN A 585 7.97 -32.23 21.02
C GLN A 585 6.90 -31.29 20.49
N ILE A 586 7.18 -29.99 20.46
CA ILE A 586 6.28 -28.97 19.89
C ILE A 586 6.42 -28.93 18.37
N PHE A 587 5.27 -28.99 17.68
CA PHE A 587 5.15 -28.88 16.24
C PHE A 587 4.15 -27.77 15.85
N THR A 588 4.49 -27.05 14.78
CA THR A 588 3.60 -26.08 14.12
C THR A 588 3.51 -26.38 12.61
N PRO A 589 2.32 -26.30 11.96
CA PRO A 589 2.18 -26.58 10.52
C PRO A 589 2.89 -25.56 9.63
N ARG A 590 3.41 -26.00 8.49
CA ARG A 590 4.02 -25.16 7.43
C ARG A 590 3.63 -25.62 6.04
N GLU A 591 3.69 -24.70 5.09
CA GLU A 591 3.69 -25.01 3.66
C GLU A 591 5.10 -25.52 3.26
N PRO A 592 5.23 -26.62 2.49
CA PRO A 592 6.54 -27.23 2.17
C PRO A 592 7.52 -26.33 1.41
N SER A 593 7.03 -25.22 0.83
CA SER A 593 7.80 -24.22 0.09
C SER A 593 8.43 -23.12 0.96
N CYS A 594 7.98 -22.93 2.21
CA CYS A 594 8.42 -21.86 3.09
C CYS A 594 8.35 -22.27 4.58
N LEU A 595 9.23 -23.20 4.99
CA LEU A 595 9.26 -23.77 6.34
C LEU A 595 9.55 -22.75 7.45
N ASP A 596 10.16 -21.61 7.12
CA ASP A 596 10.41 -20.48 8.03
C ASP A 596 9.17 -19.60 8.26
N GLN A 597 8.16 -19.68 7.40
CA GLN A 597 6.98 -18.82 7.41
C GLN A 597 5.82 -19.47 8.19
N HIS A 598 5.53 -18.95 9.38
CA HIS A 598 4.36 -19.35 10.16
C HIS A 598 3.05 -19.18 9.36
N ILE A 599 2.08 -20.07 9.60
CA ILE A 599 0.72 -19.97 9.07
C ILE A 599 -0.17 -19.40 10.20
N PRO A 600 -0.57 -18.11 10.14
CA PRO A 600 -1.44 -17.50 11.12
C PRO A 600 -2.90 -17.87 10.84
N ILE A 601 -3.68 -18.07 11.89
CA ILE A 601 -5.15 -18.15 11.80
C ILE A 601 -5.69 -16.72 11.88
N PRO A 602 -6.43 -16.20 10.88
CA PRO A 602 -6.92 -14.82 10.87
C PRO A 602 -8.15 -14.65 11.79
N SER A 603 -7.95 -14.89 13.08
CA SER A 603 -8.95 -14.80 14.16
C SER A 603 -8.30 -14.27 15.43
N SER A 604 -8.93 -13.28 16.07
CA SER A 604 -8.55 -12.81 17.41
C SER A 604 -9.39 -13.43 18.54
N ASP A 605 -10.28 -14.37 18.20
CA ASP A 605 -10.94 -15.30 19.13
C ASP A 605 -10.05 -16.54 19.36
N PRO A 606 -9.63 -16.81 20.62
CA PRO A 606 -8.85 -18.01 20.94
C PRO A 606 -9.65 -19.31 20.86
N GLN A 607 -10.98 -19.28 21.05
CA GLN A 607 -11.79 -20.51 21.03
C GLN A 607 -11.81 -21.16 19.65
N LEU A 608 -11.86 -20.36 18.58
CA LEU A 608 -11.72 -20.84 17.20
C LEU A 608 -10.33 -21.46 16.94
N ILE A 609 -9.25 -20.88 17.47
CA ILE A 609 -7.89 -21.42 17.32
C ILE A 609 -7.77 -22.76 18.06
N GLU A 610 -8.24 -22.84 19.31
CA GLU A 610 -8.22 -24.07 20.12
C GLU A 610 -9.09 -25.19 19.52
N LYS A 611 -10.20 -24.83 18.85
CA LYS A 611 -11.02 -25.77 18.06
C LYS A 611 -10.28 -26.30 16.83
N LEU A 612 -9.55 -25.46 16.11
CA LEU A 612 -8.74 -25.88 14.96
C LEU A 612 -7.55 -26.75 15.39
N GLU A 613 -6.86 -26.41 16.48
CA GLU A 613 -5.84 -27.28 17.10
C GLU A 613 -6.43 -28.64 17.51
N THR A 614 -7.62 -28.65 18.10
CA THR A 614 -8.31 -29.90 18.48
C THR A 614 -8.63 -30.75 17.25
N SER A 615 -9.14 -30.15 16.17
CA SER A 615 -9.42 -30.85 14.90
C SER A 615 -8.16 -31.43 14.26
N LEU A 616 -7.04 -30.68 14.27
CA LEU A 616 -5.75 -31.14 13.76
C LEU A 616 -5.15 -32.27 14.60
N LYS A 617 -5.19 -32.16 15.93
CA LYS A 617 -4.81 -33.24 16.86
C LYS A 617 -5.59 -34.52 16.58
N GLU A 618 -6.91 -34.42 16.45
CA GLU A 618 -7.77 -35.57 16.16
C GLU A 618 -7.43 -36.22 14.82
N GLU A 619 -7.19 -35.42 13.76
CA GLU A 619 -6.85 -35.97 12.45
C GLU A 619 -5.47 -36.64 12.42
N ILE A 620 -4.46 -36.06 13.06
CA ILE A 620 -3.13 -36.67 13.22
C ILE A 620 -3.23 -38.04 13.93
N LEU A 621 -4.01 -38.13 15.02
CA LEU A 621 -4.20 -39.37 15.78
C LEU A 621 -5.09 -40.39 15.05
N ARG A 622 -6.13 -39.93 14.34
CA ARG A 622 -7.06 -40.75 13.54
C ARG A 622 -6.36 -41.38 12.33
N ALA A 623 -5.46 -40.64 11.69
CA ALA A 623 -4.82 -41.08 10.45
C ALA A 623 -3.94 -42.33 10.63
N GLN A 624 -3.33 -42.52 11.81
CA GLN A 624 -2.44 -43.65 12.15
C GLN A 624 -1.38 -43.95 11.07
N LYS A 625 -0.85 -42.88 10.46
CA LYS A 625 0.16 -42.90 9.39
C LYS A 625 1.49 -42.36 9.89
N TRP A 626 2.56 -42.77 9.20
CA TRP A 626 3.81 -42.04 9.23
C TRP A 626 3.62 -40.73 8.47
N LEU A 627 3.80 -39.60 9.14
CA LEU A 627 3.71 -38.25 8.57
C LEU A 627 5.11 -37.67 8.37
N GLU A 628 5.29 -36.84 7.33
CA GLU A 628 6.53 -36.09 7.16
C GLU A 628 6.60 -34.95 8.20
N VAL A 629 7.73 -34.87 8.89
CA VAL A 629 8.06 -33.81 9.83
C VAL A 629 9.43 -33.22 9.50
N THR A 630 9.69 -31.97 9.88
CA THR A 630 11.04 -31.38 9.85
C THR A 630 11.58 -31.24 11.26
N LEU A 631 12.78 -31.80 11.51
CA LEU A 631 13.57 -31.64 12.74
C LEU A 631 14.98 -31.16 12.36
N GLU A 632 15.52 -30.15 13.04
CA GLU A 632 16.91 -29.69 12.84
C GLU A 632 17.31 -29.48 11.36
N GLN A 633 16.35 -29.05 10.52
CA GLN A 633 16.43 -28.89 9.05
C GLN A 633 16.43 -30.20 8.23
N GLU A 634 16.38 -31.37 8.86
CA GLU A 634 16.18 -32.66 8.21
C GLU A 634 14.70 -33.04 8.05
N LYS A 635 14.35 -33.71 6.95
CA LYS A 635 13.05 -34.38 6.77
C LYS A 635 13.08 -35.76 7.43
N GLN A 636 12.12 -36.04 8.29
CA GLN A 636 11.97 -37.33 8.96
C GLN A 636 10.51 -37.81 8.89
N MET A 637 10.28 -39.11 8.98
CA MET A 637 8.93 -39.68 9.09
C MET A 637 8.62 -40.00 10.55
N LYS A 638 7.51 -39.50 11.10
CA LYS A 638 7.06 -39.84 12.47
C LYS A 638 5.63 -40.39 12.50
N MET A 639 5.45 -41.43 13.31
CA MET A 639 4.16 -41.93 13.76
C MET A 639 3.82 -41.27 15.10
N PHE A 640 2.70 -40.55 15.18
CA PHE A 640 2.26 -39.88 16.40
C PHE A 640 1.45 -40.85 17.28
N LYS A 641 1.97 -41.14 18.47
CA LYS A 641 1.33 -41.99 19.50
C LYS A 641 0.59 -41.17 20.55
N SER A 642 1.09 -39.97 20.83
CA SER A 642 0.41 -38.95 21.62
C SER A 642 0.41 -37.63 20.85
N CYS A 643 -0.67 -36.87 20.99
CA CYS A 643 -0.77 -35.50 20.52
C CYS A 643 -1.67 -34.71 21.49
N LEU A 644 -1.28 -33.49 21.85
CA LEU A 644 -1.96 -32.61 22.79
C LEU A 644 -2.05 -31.18 22.22
N THR A 645 -3.18 -30.52 22.41
CA THR A 645 -3.29 -29.07 22.22
C THR A 645 -2.60 -28.31 23.37
N VAL A 646 -2.22 -27.05 23.15
CA VAL A 646 -1.65 -26.21 24.22
C VAL A 646 -2.64 -26.06 25.39
N GLN A 647 -3.94 -25.95 25.10
CA GLN A 647 -4.97 -25.88 26.13
C GLN A 647 -5.06 -27.17 26.98
N GLU A 648 -4.81 -28.35 26.40
CA GLU A 648 -4.73 -29.60 27.17
C GLU A 648 -3.49 -29.66 28.08
N ILE A 649 -2.33 -29.18 27.61
CA ILE A 649 -1.09 -29.09 28.41
C ILE A 649 -1.34 -28.26 29.68
N PHE A 650 -1.89 -27.05 29.54
CA PHE A 650 -2.17 -26.21 30.71
C PHE A 650 -3.27 -26.77 31.62
N ASN A 651 -4.24 -27.51 31.07
CA ASN A 651 -5.26 -28.18 31.89
C ASN A 651 -4.70 -29.35 32.72
N GLN A 652 -3.64 -30.03 32.26
CA GLN A 652 -2.92 -31.01 33.09
C GLN A 652 -2.26 -30.33 34.30
N HIS A 653 -1.52 -29.25 34.06
CA HIS A 653 -0.73 -28.56 35.11
C HIS A 653 -1.56 -27.83 36.18
N LYS A 654 -2.80 -27.41 35.87
CA LYS A 654 -3.75 -26.83 36.85
C LYS A 654 -4.04 -27.74 38.06
N SER A 655 -3.93 -29.06 37.88
CA SER A 655 -4.17 -30.02 38.98
C SER A 655 -3.12 -29.90 40.11
N SER A 656 -1.86 -29.66 39.76
CA SER A 656 -0.75 -29.44 40.69
C SER A 656 -0.58 -27.97 41.10
N HIS A 657 -1.04 -27.04 40.25
CA HIS A 657 -0.86 -25.59 40.42
C HIS A 657 -2.22 -24.89 40.39
N GLN A 658 -2.94 -24.86 41.52
CA GLN A 658 -4.33 -24.37 41.58
C GLN A 658 -4.46 -22.89 41.18
N GLY A 659 -3.44 -22.06 41.41
CA GLY A 659 -3.38 -20.66 40.98
C GLY A 659 -2.89 -20.44 39.55
N LEU A 660 -2.95 -21.45 38.66
CA LEU A 660 -2.52 -21.33 37.27
C LEU A 660 -3.66 -20.91 36.34
N VAL A 661 -3.64 -19.64 35.92
CA VAL A 661 -4.55 -19.10 34.90
C VAL A 661 -3.84 -19.07 33.56
N TYR A 662 -4.29 -19.90 32.62
CA TYR A 662 -3.86 -19.83 31.21
C TYR A 662 -4.84 -18.97 30.40
N LYS A 663 -4.32 -18.11 29.53
CA LYS A 663 -5.06 -17.40 28.48
C LYS A 663 -4.29 -17.47 27.16
N ARG A 664 -5.00 -17.48 26.04
CA ARG A 664 -4.44 -17.22 24.71
C ARG A 664 -4.89 -15.85 24.21
N ILE A 665 -3.94 -15.02 23.81
CA ILE A 665 -4.17 -13.69 23.23
C ILE A 665 -3.30 -13.63 21.96
N PRO A 666 -3.80 -14.10 20.81
CA PRO A 666 -3.01 -14.16 19.59
C PRO A 666 -2.53 -12.76 19.20
N LEU A 667 -1.23 -12.61 18.94
CA LEU A 667 -0.62 -11.38 18.44
C LEU A 667 -0.03 -11.62 17.04
N PRO A 668 -0.14 -10.64 16.12
CA PRO A 668 0.47 -10.74 14.79
C PRO A 668 2.00 -10.75 14.88
N ASP A 669 2.66 -11.71 14.23
CA ASP A 669 4.12 -11.74 14.21
C ASP A 669 4.72 -10.55 13.42
N CYS A 670 5.91 -10.13 13.84
CA CYS A 670 6.62 -8.91 13.43
C CYS A 670 5.89 -7.56 13.65
N CYS A 671 4.56 -7.51 13.61
CA CYS A 671 3.73 -6.29 13.65
C CYS A 671 3.57 -5.68 15.04
N ALA A 672 3.02 -4.46 15.11
CA ALA A 672 2.39 -3.95 16.32
C ALA A 672 1.17 -4.82 16.70
N PRO A 673 0.90 -5.05 18.00
CA PRO A 673 -0.38 -5.60 18.43
C PRO A 673 -1.53 -4.71 17.95
N ARG A 674 -2.68 -5.32 17.64
CA ARG A 674 -3.92 -4.58 17.37
C ARG A 674 -4.38 -3.89 18.64
N GLU A 675 -5.18 -2.85 18.48
CA GLU A 675 -5.70 -2.02 19.56
C GLU A 675 -6.47 -2.87 20.61
N GLU A 676 -7.25 -3.85 20.14
CA GLU A 676 -7.98 -4.80 20.99
C GLU A 676 -7.08 -5.81 21.72
N GLU A 677 -5.84 -6.04 21.25
CA GLU A 677 -4.89 -6.95 21.89
C GLU A 677 -4.19 -6.28 23.08
N PHE A 678 -3.91 -4.97 22.98
CA PHE A 678 -3.53 -4.15 24.13
C PHE A 678 -4.62 -4.14 25.21
N ASP A 679 -5.89 -4.05 24.81
CA ASP A 679 -7.03 -4.14 25.75
C ASP A 679 -7.12 -5.53 26.42
N LYS A 680 -6.98 -6.62 25.65
CA LYS A 680 -6.94 -8.00 26.17
C LYS A 680 -5.77 -8.21 27.15
N LEU A 681 -4.58 -7.69 26.84
CA LEU A 681 -3.39 -7.77 27.70
C LEU A 681 -3.56 -6.95 28.99
N LEU A 682 -4.02 -5.70 28.88
CA LEU A 682 -4.27 -4.84 30.03
C LEU A 682 -5.30 -5.46 30.97
N GLU A 683 -6.43 -5.95 30.45
CA GLU A 683 -7.46 -6.56 31.29
C GLU A 683 -7.02 -7.91 31.87
N ALA A 684 -6.25 -8.72 31.13
CA ALA A 684 -5.66 -9.93 31.71
C ALA A 684 -4.75 -9.60 32.91
N THR A 685 -3.89 -8.58 32.80
CA THR A 685 -3.03 -8.12 33.89
C THR A 685 -3.83 -7.54 35.06
N LYS A 686 -4.84 -6.68 34.80
CA LYS A 686 -5.75 -6.13 35.82
C LYS A 686 -6.48 -7.22 36.60
N SER A 687 -7.09 -8.17 35.90
CA SER A 687 -7.82 -9.29 36.49
C SER A 687 -6.93 -10.10 37.44
N ALA A 688 -5.71 -10.46 37.03
CA ALA A 688 -4.79 -11.23 37.87
C ALA A 688 -4.29 -10.45 39.10
N LEU A 689 -4.06 -9.14 38.99
CA LEU A 689 -3.70 -8.29 40.14
C LEU A 689 -4.82 -8.14 41.16
N ALA A 690 -6.08 -8.18 40.71
CA ALA A 690 -7.25 -8.16 41.58
C ALA A 690 -7.45 -9.49 42.34
N GLU A 691 -6.94 -10.60 41.80
CA GLU A 691 -6.97 -11.94 42.42
C GLU A 691 -5.79 -12.18 43.38
N ASP A 692 -4.55 -11.90 42.94
CA ASP A 692 -3.37 -11.82 43.81
C ASP A 692 -2.41 -10.70 43.37
N SER A 693 -2.23 -9.71 44.24
CA SER A 693 -1.24 -8.62 44.09
C SER A 693 0.21 -9.07 43.83
N ARG A 694 0.54 -10.35 44.09
CA ARG A 694 1.88 -10.95 43.90
C ARG A 694 1.93 -11.94 42.73
N SER A 695 0.93 -11.91 41.85
CA SER A 695 0.86 -12.69 40.61
C SER A 695 2.16 -12.67 39.82
N ALA A 696 2.59 -13.84 39.33
CA ALA A 696 3.55 -13.92 38.25
C ALA A 696 2.85 -13.77 36.89
N PHE A 697 3.53 -13.14 35.94
CA PHE A 697 3.09 -12.97 34.56
C PHE A 697 4.08 -13.65 33.63
N VAL A 698 3.65 -14.68 32.91
CA VAL A 698 4.48 -15.42 31.96
C VAL A 698 3.95 -15.22 30.56
N PHE A 699 4.81 -14.74 29.65
CA PHE A 699 4.47 -14.53 28.25
C PHE A 699 5.25 -15.49 27.36
N ASN A 700 4.58 -16.10 26.37
CA ASN A 700 5.26 -16.93 25.39
C ASN A 700 4.77 -16.74 23.96
N CYS A 701 5.69 -16.92 23.02
CA CYS A 701 5.46 -17.12 21.59
C CYS A 701 6.50 -18.12 21.06
N SER A 702 6.37 -18.60 19.82
CA SER A 702 7.20 -19.68 19.24
C SER A 702 8.67 -19.65 19.68
N ASN A 703 9.39 -18.55 19.41
CA ASN A 703 10.80 -18.37 19.74
C ASN A 703 11.10 -17.55 21.01
N GLY A 704 10.08 -17.05 21.71
CA GLY A 704 10.22 -16.24 22.93
C GLY A 704 10.77 -14.82 22.74
N LYS A 705 10.86 -14.34 21.49
CA LYS A 705 11.43 -13.02 21.13
C LYS A 705 10.33 -11.97 20.96
N GLY A 706 9.97 -11.56 19.74
CA GLY A 706 9.26 -10.29 19.49
C GLY A 706 7.91 -10.13 20.15
N ARG A 707 6.97 -11.06 19.93
CA ARG A 707 5.63 -11.01 20.54
C ARG A 707 5.72 -11.07 22.08
N THR A 708 6.58 -11.95 22.60
CA THR A 708 6.88 -12.08 24.05
C THR A 708 7.42 -10.78 24.66
N THR A 709 8.50 -10.20 24.11
CA THR A 709 9.06 -8.91 24.58
C THR A 709 8.02 -7.80 24.54
N THR A 710 7.15 -7.75 23.52
CA THR A 710 6.10 -6.73 23.42
C THR A 710 5.09 -6.85 24.57
N ALA A 711 4.60 -8.05 24.88
CA ALA A 711 3.67 -8.27 25.99
C ALA A 711 4.31 -8.06 27.37
N MET A 712 5.61 -8.37 27.52
CA MET A 712 6.40 -8.05 28.71
C MET A 712 6.46 -6.53 28.92
N VAL A 713 6.75 -5.73 27.89
CA VAL A 713 6.78 -4.25 27.99
C VAL A 713 5.40 -3.69 28.33
N VAL A 714 4.33 -4.15 27.69
CA VAL A 714 2.93 -3.79 28.02
C VAL A 714 2.64 -4.04 29.50
N SER A 715 3.12 -5.16 30.04
CA SER A 715 2.95 -5.51 31.45
C SER A 715 3.84 -4.70 32.40
N ILE A 716 5.07 -4.34 32.00
CA ILE A 716 5.94 -3.43 32.77
C ILE A 716 5.26 -2.07 32.93
N LEU A 717 4.82 -1.46 31.81
CA LEU A 717 4.15 -0.17 31.81
C LEU A 717 2.87 -0.23 32.67
N THR A 718 2.06 -1.27 32.50
CA THR A 718 0.87 -1.50 33.34
C THR A 718 1.22 -1.59 34.83
N LEU A 719 2.25 -2.36 35.21
CA LEU A 719 2.66 -2.49 36.62
C LEU A 719 3.30 -1.22 37.21
N TRP A 720 4.02 -0.42 36.43
CA TRP A 720 4.48 0.91 36.88
C TRP A 720 3.32 1.88 37.05
N HIS A 721 2.28 1.76 36.22
CA HIS A 721 1.04 2.51 36.39
C HIS A 721 0.24 2.10 37.64
N PHE A 722 0.34 0.86 38.11
CA PHE A 722 -0.21 0.46 39.42
C PHE A 722 0.68 0.85 40.61
N ASN A 723 1.96 0.48 40.56
CA ASN A 723 2.86 0.48 41.72
C ASN A 723 3.71 1.76 41.86
N GLY A 724 3.69 2.63 40.85
CA GLY A 724 4.64 3.73 40.70
C GLY A 724 5.78 3.37 39.73
N PHE A 725 6.33 4.40 39.09
CA PHE A 725 7.51 4.27 38.25
C PHE A 725 8.78 4.19 39.12
N PRO A 726 9.81 3.44 38.71
CA PRO A 726 11.09 3.39 39.42
C PRO A 726 11.84 4.74 39.34
N GLU A 727 12.82 4.93 40.21
CA GLU A 727 13.80 6.02 40.02
C GLU A 727 14.63 5.76 38.76
N PHE A 728 14.76 6.77 37.92
CA PHE A 728 15.41 6.65 36.61
C PHE A 728 16.88 7.10 36.68
N ALA A 729 17.79 6.29 36.16
CA ALA A 729 19.13 6.75 35.78
C ALA A 729 19.06 7.56 34.47
N ASP A 730 20.02 8.46 34.23
CA ASP A 730 20.21 9.16 32.96
C ASP A 730 21.11 8.39 31.97
N ASP A 731 21.70 7.27 32.40
CA ASP A 731 22.48 6.36 31.54
C ASP A 731 21.55 5.52 30.64
N GLU A 732 21.35 5.98 29.41
CA GLU A 732 20.57 5.28 28.38
C GLU A 732 21.42 4.26 27.62
N ILE A 733 20.91 3.03 27.42
CA ILE A 733 21.60 2.02 26.61
C ILE A 733 21.49 2.40 25.12
N VAL A 734 22.61 2.42 24.39
CA VAL A 734 22.68 2.75 22.95
C VAL A 734 23.67 1.84 22.23
N SER A 735 23.48 1.63 20.93
CA SER A 735 24.50 1.03 20.05
C SER A 735 25.22 2.13 19.25
N VAL A 736 26.43 1.82 18.78
CA VAL A 736 27.29 2.75 18.02
C VAL A 736 27.71 2.01 16.74
N PRO A 737 27.60 2.61 15.54
CA PRO A 737 27.36 4.04 15.26
C PRO A 737 25.89 4.52 15.40
N ASP A 738 24.94 3.64 15.75
CA ASP A 738 23.51 3.89 15.54
C ASP A 738 22.81 4.60 16.71
N ALA A 739 23.53 5.47 17.42
CA ALA A 739 23.07 6.06 18.67
C ALA A 739 21.73 6.81 18.52
N LYS A 740 21.54 7.61 17.46
CA LYS A 740 20.26 8.29 17.17
C LYS A 740 19.09 7.28 17.07
N TYR A 741 19.30 6.18 16.36
CA TYR A 741 18.25 5.22 16.03
C TYR A 741 17.97 4.24 17.17
N THR A 742 19.01 3.85 17.93
CA THR A 742 18.84 3.07 19.16
C THR A 742 18.26 3.88 20.32
N LYS A 743 18.50 5.20 20.36
CA LYS A 743 17.69 6.15 21.14
C LYS A 743 16.24 6.25 20.67
N GLY A 744 15.88 5.71 19.50
CA GLY A 744 14.53 5.80 18.94
C GLY A 744 14.16 7.18 18.38
N GLU A 745 15.14 8.03 18.06
CA GLU A 745 14.93 9.40 17.57
C GLU A 745 14.61 9.47 16.06
N PHE A 746 13.92 8.46 15.52
CA PHE A 746 13.42 8.46 14.14
C PHE A 746 12.49 9.65 13.90
N GLU A 747 12.58 10.31 12.75
CA GLU A 747 11.82 11.56 12.52
C GLU A 747 10.30 11.40 12.68
N VAL A 748 9.71 10.30 12.22
CA VAL A 748 8.27 10.01 12.38
C VAL A 748 7.87 9.71 13.83
N VAL A 749 8.76 9.09 14.62
CA VAL A 749 8.57 8.97 16.09
C VAL A 749 8.63 10.36 16.73
N MET A 750 9.54 11.21 16.29
CA MET A 750 9.65 12.58 16.80
C MET A 750 8.51 13.50 16.34
N GLN A 751 7.84 13.21 15.22
CA GLN A 751 6.54 13.83 14.88
C GLN A 751 5.47 13.45 15.91
N LEU A 752 5.31 12.15 16.18
CA LEU A 752 4.37 11.66 17.21
C LEU A 752 4.68 12.22 18.62
N VAL A 753 5.95 12.24 19.03
CA VAL A 753 6.38 12.80 20.34
C VAL A 753 6.04 14.29 20.49
N ARG A 754 6.02 15.06 19.39
CA ARG A 754 5.60 16.48 19.40
C ARG A 754 4.08 16.66 19.44
N LEU A 755 3.32 15.66 19.02
CA LEU A 755 1.86 15.65 19.07
C LEU A 755 1.32 15.25 20.45
N LEU A 756 1.99 14.32 21.14
CA LEU A 756 1.50 13.75 22.40
C LEU A 756 1.79 14.64 23.62
N PRO A 757 0.84 14.75 24.58
CA PRO A 757 1.07 15.47 25.85
C PRO A 757 2.19 14.78 26.64
N ASP A 758 3.15 15.58 27.13
CA ASP A 758 4.40 15.11 27.74
C ASP A 758 5.17 14.05 26.89
N GLY A 759 5.03 14.06 25.56
CA GLY A 759 5.45 12.97 24.67
C GLY A 759 6.90 12.49 24.83
N HIS A 760 7.84 13.39 25.15
CA HIS A 760 9.24 13.03 25.45
C HIS A 760 9.37 12.12 26.67
N ARG A 761 8.55 12.35 27.70
CA ARG A 761 8.46 11.50 28.90
C ARG A 761 7.76 10.19 28.57
N MET A 762 6.65 10.24 27.82
CA MET A 762 5.91 9.04 27.38
C MET A 762 6.83 8.07 26.62
N LYS A 763 7.70 8.62 25.77
CA LYS A 763 8.77 7.89 25.07
C LYS A 763 9.84 7.36 26.03
N ARG A 764 10.46 8.20 26.89
CA ARG A 764 11.52 7.77 27.83
C ARG A 764 11.07 6.60 28.72
N GLU A 765 9.82 6.64 29.20
CA GLU A 765 9.25 5.55 30.00
C GLU A 765 9.11 4.23 29.19
N VAL A 766 8.80 4.29 27.89
CA VAL A 766 8.78 3.10 27.00
C VAL A 766 10.19 2.60 26.69
N ASP A 767 11.14 3.50 26.45
CA ASP A 767 12.55 3.17 26.23
C ASP A 767 13.12 2.40 27.42
N MET A 768 12.86 2.88 28.64
CA MET A 768 13.30 2.22 29.87
C MET A 768 12.57 0.89 30.14
N ALA A 769 11.33 0.74 29.69
CA ALA A 769 10.62 -0.54 29.75
C ALA A 769 11.21 -1.58 28.77
N LEU A 770 11.71 -1.15 27.61
CA LEU A 770 12.43 -2.00 26.65
C LEU A 770 13.82 -2.41 27.18
N ASP A 771 14.60 -1.45 27.69
CA ASP A 771 15.91 -1.70 28.33
C ASP A 771 15.78 -2.66 29.54
N SER A 772 14.63 -2.63 30.24
CA SER A 772 14.32 -3.55 31.34
C SER A 772 13.98 -4.99 30.92
N VAL A 773 13.69 -5.25 29.64
CA VAL A 773 13.39 -6.61 29.11
C VAL A 773 14.62 -7.24 28.43
N SER A 774 15.47 -6.43 27.82
CA SER A 774 16.66 -6.89 27.10
C SER A 774 17.90 -6.15 27.60
N GLU A 775 18.67 -6.82 28.47
CA GLU A 775 19.85 -6.27 29.20
C GLU A 775 20.96 -5.69 28.31
N THR A 776 20.89 -5.87 26.98
CA THR A 776 21.82 -5.29 26.00
C THR A 776 21.09 -4.86 24.73
N MET A 777 21.47 -3.68 24.22
CA MET A 777 21.02 -3.13 22.94
C MET A 777 21.59 -3.93 21.76
N THR A 778 20.96 -5.07 21.43
CA THR A 778 21.40 -5.95 20.32
C THR A 778 20.20 -6.52 19.54
N PRO A 779 20.36 -6.85 18.24
CA PRO A 779 19.33 -7.59 17.50
C PRO A 779 19.16 -9.02 18.03
N MET A 780 20.23 -9.60 18.58
CA MET A 780 20.26 -10.98 19.07
C MET A 780 19.32 -11.19 20.27
N HIS A 781 19.32 -10.25 21.23
CA HIS A 781 18.36 -10.18 22.35
C HIS A 781 17.05 -9.46 21.98
N TYR A 782 16.79 -9.28 20.68
CA TYR A 782 15.59 -8.67 20.11
C TYR A 782 15.22 -7.33 20.76
N HIS A 783 16.20 -6.45 20.99
CA HIS A 783 15.90 -5.13 21.53
C HIS A 783 15.27 -4.24 20.44
N LEU A 784 14.00 -3.84 20.61
CA LEU A 784 13.17 -3.28 19.52
C LEU A 784 13.81 -2.08 18.81
N ARG A 785 14.39 -1.12 19.55
CA ARG A 785 14.99 0.11 18.99
C ARG A 785 16.16 -0.19 18.03
N GLU A 786 16.91 -1.26 18.30
CA GLU A 786 18.02 -1.77 17.47
C GLU A 786 17.52 -2.65 16.32
N VAL A 787 16.49 -3.48 16.56
CA VAL A 787 15.88 -4.36 15.54
C VAL A 787 15.25 -3.57 14.39
N ILE A 788 14.70 -2.37 14.64
CA ILE A 788 14.20 -1.46 13.59
C ILE A 788 15.33 -1.10 12.60
N ILE A 789 16.39 -0.45 13.08
CA ILE A 789 17.46 0.10 12.22
C ILE A 789 18.33 -0.98 11.59
N SER A 790 18.62 -2.06 12.32
CA SER A 790 19.40 -3.19 11.80
C SER A 790 18.63 -3.95 10.70
N THR A 791 17.30 -4.00 10.75
CA THR A 791 16.46 -4.60 9.70
C THR A 791 16.38 -3.70 8.46
N TYR A 792 16.17 -2.39 8.64
CA TYR A 792 16.20 -1.43 7.52
C TYR A 792 17.53 -1.47 6.76
N ARG A 793 18.65 -1.59 7.47
CA ARG A 793 19.98 -1.65 6.84
C ARG A 793 20.23 -2.90 6.00
N GLN A 794 19.59 -4.02 6.32
CA GLN A 794 19.72 -5.26 5.54
C GLN A 794 19.14 -5.13 4.13
N ILE A 795 18.23 -4.16 3.87
CA ILE A 795 17.71 -3.86 2.53
C ILE A 795 18.85 -3.62 1.52
N LYS A 796 19.93 -2.94 1.93
CA LYS A 796 21.12 -2.68 1.08
C LYS A 796 21.98 -3.92 0.81
N SER A 797 21.64 -5.05 1.40
CA SER A 797 22.29 -6.36 1.21
C SER A 797 21.33 -7.44 0.70
N GLY A 798 20.07 -7.07 0.42
CA GLY A 798 19.09 -7.97 -0.21
C GLY A 798 19.52 -8.33 -1.63
N LYS A 799 19.30 -9.59 -2.00
CA LYS A 799 19.69 -10.17 -3.30
C LYS A 799 18.59 -10.07 -4.34
N THR A 800 17.35 -9.84 -3.91
CA THR A 800 16.16 -9.75 -4.76
C THR A 800 15.27 -8.62 -4.29
N GLU A 801 14.52 -8.01 -5.21
CA GLU A 801 13.57 -6.95 -4.88
C GLU A 801 12.53 -7.40 -3.83
N ARG A 802 12.05 -8.65 -3.95
CA ARG A 802 11.12 -9.25 -2.99
C ARG A 802 11.70 -9.32 -1.57
N GLU A 803 12.97 -9.67 -1.42
CA GLU A 803 13.69 -9.68 -0.14
C GLU A 803 13.82 -8.25 0.41
N CYS A 804 14.16 -7.27 -0.43
CA CYS A 804 14.23 -5.86 -0.07
C CYS A 804 12.86 -5.31 0.40
N GLN A 805 11.78 -5.59 -0.33
CA GLN A 805 10.41 -5.20 0.05
C GLN A 805 9.98 -5.87 1.38
N GLN A 806 10.33 -7.13 1.61
CA GLN A 806 10.01 -7.85 2.86
C GLN A 806 10.81 -7.31 4.07
N LEU A 807 12.07 -6.93 3.87
CA LEU A 807 12.90 -6.28 4.89
C LEU A 807 12.39 -4.86 5.20
N LEU A 808 11.98 -4.10 4.18
CA LEU A 808 11.32 -2.80 4.37
C LEU A 808 10.03 -2.94 5.19
N LEU A 809 9.12 -3.83 4.79
CA LEU A 809 7.90 -4.13 5.52
C LEU A 809 8.18 -4.48 7.00
N ARG A 810 9.15 -5.36 7.27
CA ARG A 810 9.56 -5.73 8.63
C ARG A 810 10.09 -4.53 9.43
N SER A 811 10.94 -3.71 8.84
CA SER A 811 11.47 -2.52 9.52
C SER A 811 10.37 -1.50 9.88
N LEU A 812 9.37 -1.33 9.01
CA LEU A 812 8.20 -0.46 9.24
C LEU A 812 7.22 -1.07 10.25
N GLN A 813 7.00 -2.39 10.24
CA GLN A 813 6.24 -3.12 11.28
C GLN A 813 6.85 -2.90 12.68
N TYR A 814 8.18 -2.94 12.81
CA TYR A 814 8.88 -2.70 14.06
C TYR A 814 8.81 -1.23 14.51
N LEU A 815 8.88 -0.28 13.57
CA LEU A 815 8.75 1.15 13.83
C LEU A 815 7.33 1.50 14.31
N GLU A 816 6.30 0.94 13.67
CA GLU A 816 4.90 1.03 14.10
C GLU A 816 4.73 0.44 15.52
N ARG A 817 5.28 -0.76 15.78
CA ARG A 817 5.23 -1.40 17.13
C ARG A 817 5.79 -0.48 18.22
N TYR A 818 6.90 0.21 17.95
CA TYR A 818 7.48 1.17 18.90
C TYR A 818 6.58 2.39 19.12
N MET A 819 6.00 2.95 18.06
CA MET A 819 5.03 4.05 18.15
C MET A 819 3.76 3.65 18.93
N TYR A 820 3.24 2.43 18.72
CA TYR A 820 2.09 1.89 19.46
C TYR A 820 2.38 1.72 20.96
N LEU A 821 3.60 1.36 21.36
CA LEU A 821 3.97 1.32 22.79
C LEU A 821 3.96 2.72 23.43
N ILE A 822 4.41 3.75 22.70
CA ILE A 822 4.38 5.17 23.15
C ILE A 822 2.92 5.66 23.26
N LEU A 823 2.07 5.33 22.28
CA LEU A 823 0.63 5.60 22.31
C LEU A 823 -0.04 4.91 23.50
N PHE A 824 0.25 3.64 23.73
CA PHE A 824 -0.31 2.87 24.85
C PHE A 824 0.12 3.43 26.22
N ASN A 825 1.39 3.80 26.42
CA ASN A 825 1.79 4.48 27.66
C ASN A 825 1.09 5.84 27.84
N THR A 826 0.92 6.60 26.76
CA THR A 826 0.22 7.89 26.80
C THR A 826 -1.26 7.71 27.19
N TYR A 827 -1.94 6.74 26.59
CA TYR A 827 -3.28 6.30 27.01
C TYR A 827 -3.31 5.90 28.49
N LEU A 828 -2.34 5.11 28.95
CA LEU A 828 -2.28 4.71 30.36
C LEU A 828 -2.20 5.92 31.30
N HIS A 829 -1.39 6.94 31.00
CA HIS A 829 -1.35 8.18 31.83
C HIS A 829 -2.66 8.98 31.79
N LEU A 830 -3.27 9.13 30.62
CA LEU A 830 -4.45 9.96 30.45
C LEU A 830 -5.70 9.34 31.09
N GLU A 831 -5.94 8.05 30.86
CA GLU A 831 -7.14 7.34 31.33
C GLU A 831 -7.00 6.72 32.74
N LYS A 832 -5.81 6.77 33.36
CA LYS A 832 -5.59 6.32 34.75
C LYS A 832 -6.48 7.04 35.77
N LYS A 833 -6.81 8.31 35.54
CA LYS A 833 -7.77 9.06 36.39
C LYS A 833 -9.19 8.49 36.34
N ASN A 834 -9.53 7.80 35.26
CA ASN A 834 -10.81 7.14 35.01
C ASN A 834 -10.72 5.63 35.23
N SER A 835 -9.65 5.14 35.89
CA SER A 835 -9.34 3.70 36.09
C SER A 835 -9.37 2.86 34.80
N TRP A 836 -9.04 3.47 33.66
CA TRP A 836 -9.10 2.85 32.33
C TRP A 836 -10.49 2.28 31.97
N GLN A 837 -11.55 3.04 32.28
CA GLN A 837 -12.94 2.73 31.85
C GLN A 837 -13.13 2.83 30.33
N ARG A 838 -12.51 3.82 29.67
CA ARG A 838 -12.34 3.83 28.22
C ARG A 838 -11.19 2.88 27.88
N SER A 839 -11.41 1.96 26.94
CA SER A 839 -10.38 1.04 26.46
C SER A 839 -9.38 1.73 25.52
N PHE A 840 -8.21 1.13 25.28
CA PHE A 840 -7.21 1.63 24.33
C PHE A 840 -7.77 1.71 22.91
N THR A 841 -8.56 0.71 22.47
CA THR A 841 -9.28 0.75 21.19
C THR A 841 -10.18 1.98 21.07
N LEU A 842 -11.02 2.23 22.08
CA LEU A 842 -11.91 3.39 22.09
C LEU A 842 -11.14 4.72 22.24
N TRP A 843 -9.96 4.72 22.87
CA TRP A 843 -9.08 5.89 22.95
C TRP A 843 -8.39 6.18 21.61
N MET A 844 -7.93 5.14 20.91
CA MET A 844 -7.36 5.27 19.57
C MET A 844 -8.39 5.81 18.58
N GLU A 845 -9.62 5.30 18.58
CA GLU A 845 -10.71 5.77 17.71
C GLU A 845 -11.23 7.16 18.10
N GLN A 846 -11.47 7.45 19.39
CA GLN A 846 -12.12 8.70 19.80
C GLN A 846 -11.15 9.89 20.02
N VAL A 847 -9.87 9.61 20.29
CA VAL A 847 -8.89 10.62 20.71
C VAL A 847 -7.68 10.65 19.77
N ALA A 848 -6.98 9.52 19.58
CA ALA A 848 -5.75 9.50 18.79
C ALA A 848 -6.00 9.80 17.30
N ALA A 849 -7.04 9.18 16.72
CA ALA A 849 -7.46 9.43 15.34
C ALA A 849 -7.74 10.92 15.09
N ARG A 850 -8.54 11.53 15.98
CA ARG A 850 -8.89 12.97 15.90
C ARG A 850 -7.74 13.93 16.20
N ALA A 851 -6.66 13.43 16.80
CA ALA A 851 -5.41 14.18 16.97
C ALA A 851 -4.47 14.05 15.76
N GLY A 852 -4.81 13.22 14.77
CA GLY A 852 -3.99 12.99 13.57
C GLY A 852 -2.94 11.89 13.71
N VAL A 853 -3.07 10.99 14.70
CA VAL A 853 -2.12 9.88 14.88
C VAL A 853 -2.13 8.93 13.68
N TYR A 854 -3.30 8.64 13.11
CA TYR A 854 -3.38 7.79 11.92
C TYR A 854 -2.85 8.47 10.65
N ASP A 855 -2.92 9.80 10.53
CA ASP A 855 -2.29 10.53 9.41
C ASP A 855 -0.75 10.40 9.40
N ILE A 856 -0.14 10.32 10.61
CA ILE A 856 1.29 10.02 10.78
C ILE A 856 1.57 8.54 10.44
N LEU A 857 0.74 7.60 10.91
CA LEU A 857 0.90 6.17 10.61
C LEU A 857 0.61 5.80 9.14
N ASN A 858 -0.11 6.65 8.40
CA ASN A 858 -0.37 6.56 6.97
C ASN A 858 0.73 7.20 6.10
N GLN A 859 1.76 7.78 6.72
CA GLN A 859 2.97 8.30 6.09
C GLN A 859 4.22 7.72 6.78
N LEU A 860 4.15 6.46 7.25
CA LEU A 860 5.18 5.83 8.05
C LEU A 860 6.40 5.45 7.20
N GLY A 861 7.50 6.20 7.31
CA GLY A 861 8.76 5.88 6.66
C GLY A 861 9.97 6.46 7.39
N PHE A 862 11.15 6.18 6.86
CA PHE A 862 12.42 6.73 7.34
C PHE A 862 12.77 7.98 6.52
N SER A 863 12.12 9.11 6.82
CA SER A 863 12.27 10.37 6.07
C SER A 863 13.70 10.92 6.05
N GLU A 864 14.58 10.41 6.92
CA GLU A 864 16.02 10.67 6.89
C GLU A 864 16.79 10.01 5.74
N PHE A 865 16.18 9.04 5.04
CA PHE A 865 16.83 8.22 4.01
C PHE A 865 16.06 8.18 2.68
N GLU A 866 14.74 8.22 2.73
CA GLU A 866 13.83 8.03 1.59
C GLU A 866 12.55 8.85 1.81
N ASN A 867 11.94 9.38 0.75
CA ASN A 867 10.67 10.10 0.86
C ASN A 867 9.53 9.07 1.02
N PRO A 868 8.74 9.09 2.12
CA PRO A 868 7.73 8.07 2.37
C PRO A 868 6.60 8.01 1.32
N ARG A 869 6.42 9.04 0.48
CA ARG A 869 5.39 9.05 -0.56
C ARG A 869 5.67 8.07 -1.70
N ASP A 870 6.94 7.71 -1.89
CA ASP A 870 7.43 6.95 -3.03
C ASP A 870 7.34 5.44 -2.76
N THR A 871 7.21 5.05 -1.49
CA THR A 871 6.95 3.67 -1.07
C THR A 871 5.47 3.46 -0.72
N PRO A 872 4.75 2.57 -1.42
CA PRO A 872 3.36 2.22 -1.06
C PRO A 872 3.24 1.72 0.39
N LEU A 873 4.31 1.14 0.95
CA LEU A 873 4.33 0.63 2.32
C LEU A 873 4.30 1.73 3.40
N ALA A 874 4.41 3.02 3.07
CA ALA A 874 4.17 4.06 4.08
C ALA A 874 2.69 4.14 4.52
N ARG A 875 1.78 3.70 3.64
CA ARG A 875 0.32 3.82 3.80
C ARG A 875 -0.28 2.70 4.62
N LEU A 876 -1.28 3.01 5.45
CA LEU A 876 -2.04 2.06 6.26
C LEU A 876 -2.64 0.94 5.40
N ARG A 877 -3.35 1.30 4.32
CA ARG A 877 -3.96 0.37 3.36
C ARG A 877 -2.98 -0.71 2.92
N CYS A 878 -1.94 -0.31 2.20
CA CYS A 878 -1.00 -1.24 1.57
C CYS A 878 -0.16 -1.98 2.62
N ARG A 879 0.30 -1.28 3.68
CA ARG A 879 1.14 -1.89 4.72
C ARG A 879 0.37 -2.94 5.51
N TRP A 880 -0.84 -2.64 5.99
CA TRP A 880 -1.66 -3.59 6.75
C TRP A 880 -2.22 -4.71 5.87
N GLN A 881 -2.60 -4.46 4.60
CA GLN A 881 -2.89 -5.56 3.66
C GLN A 881 -1.69 -6.52 3.53
N ARG A 882 -0.48 -5.99 3.33
CA ARG A 882 0.76 -6.79 3.24
C ARG A 882 1.21 -7.42 4.57
N GLN A 883 0.64 -7.05 5.72
CA GLN A 883 0.85 -7.79 6.98
C GLN A 883 0.20 -9.19 6.91
N ASN A 884 -0.97 -9.30 6.28
CA ASN A 884 -1.75 -10.54 6.23
C ASN A 884 -1.55 -11.34 4.93
N ILE A 885 -1.16 -10.69 3.82
CA ILE A 885 -0.83 -11.37 2.55
C ILE A 885 0.55 -12.05 2.67
N LEU A 886 0.54 -13.24 3.27
CA LEU A 886 1.61 -14.21 3.16
C LEU A 886 1.48 -14.94 1.81
N SER A 887 2.59 -15.34 1.19
CA SER A 887 2.57 -16.11 -0.06
C SER A 887 2.33 -17.60 0.19
N LEU A 888 1.20 -17.91 0.81
CA LEU A 888 0.74 -19.28 1.07
C LEU A 888 -0.24 -19.68 -0.05
N PRO A 889 -0.21 -20.92 -0.57
CA PRO A 889 -1.19 -21.38 -1.56
C PRO A 889 -2.60 -21.41 -0.96
N PHE A 890 -3.62 -21.04 -1.74
CA PHE A 890 -5.02 -21.11 -1.30
C PHE A 890 -5.43 -22.54 -0.89
N ARG A 891 -5.81 -22.75 0.38
CA ARG A 891 -6.12 -24.08 0.96
C ARG A 891 -7.56 -24.29 1.46
N GLY A 892 -8.38 -23.25 1.60
CA GLY A 892 -9.72 -23.31 2.18
C GLY A 892 -10.86 -22.94 1.23
N GLU A 893 -11.92 -22.37 1.78
CA GLU A 893 -13.03 -21.69 1.09
C GLU A 893 -12.88 -20.17 1.21
N PHE A 894 -13.40 -19.39 0.27
CA PHE A 894 -13.33 -17.92 0.29
C PHE A 894 -14.62 -17.31 0.88
N ILE A 895 -14.57 -16.85 2.14
CA ILE A 895 -15.74 -16.73 3.06
C ILE A 895 -16.08 -15.31 3.54
#